data_AF-A0A4V1EC39-F1
#
_entry.id   AF-A0A4V1EC39-F1
#
_cell.length_a   1.000
_cell.length_b   1.000
_cell.length_c   1.000
_cell.angle_alpha   90.00
_cell.angle_beta   90.00
_cell.angle_gamma   90.00
#
_symmetry.space_group_name_H-M   'P 1'
#
loop_
_entity.id
_entity.type
_entity.pdbx_description
1 polymer ?
#
loop_
_entity_poly.entity_id
_entity_poly.type
_entity_poly.pdbx_seq_one_letter_code
_entity_poly.pdbx_strand_id
1 'polypeptide(L)'
;MRPRGRPGGPRRSHRGAACPAPGLRRGRNDRRVRARPHRRLRRTRRRSRPGRPRLGGGRRARPRRPHRARRAPGPGGPRARGPRPRGPRPPLGAHRGRGPRVHRHRGSGAHSGRLDAHRHVPGGRFRRLPRRGAGRRHRIQAFHGGQVSTEEDPVRLNGRLAARWARRTVERLRRERNDINALNVFPVPDGDTGSNLYHTVRSAYRAVESLSGSVTLPEVIGAMATGALRGARGNSGLILSVALRGVADALEGVTVLDAPAFASALELAALRAREAVADPVDGTMLTVLEAMAAEARTRAEAGDTLIAQIEAVRARSRAALRETTGQLDVLFEANIVDAGSTGIVELFDLLYLTVTGRAPTSERGIAHDASAGVALPVLTGGGHGDGEDALELVFHLAEEKDRTRPVKRLLAKARGTSVVVSWPMVHVHVPDEEHALAVLTACDAYGVSDLRVEDLSVTGGSDTRTTVIAFASGVGLLFACGLQDALVLDSDHPAVHERLTELIADASSPVVVVPDSAAALKRVQAAHGTAEDVSIVRSRSVAAVLSALAVHDAAEDPRVIHADMSEAAAATRVGAVVQARTGSAGPLMFETGDLLTVIDGRIRAVETDPVEAVVALAERLLGAGGELLTVVTGARLPETVGAALSAHLAHAHPEISVETVHSLHPRGYAVLGVE
;
A
#
# COMPACT_ATOMS: atom_id res chain seq x y z
N MET A 1 -65.32 -26.87 39.00
CA MET A 1 -64.90 -25.52 39.43
C MET A 1 -63.38 -25.41 39.26
N ARG A 2 -62.80 -24.25 38.93
CA ARG A 2 -61.35 -24.00 39.16
C ARG A 2 -61.12 -23.90 40.69
N PRO A 3 -59.95 -24.31 41.21
CA PRO A 3 -58.94 -23.29 41.55
C PRO A 3 -57.47 -23.75 41.29
N ARG A 4 -56.50 -23.05 41.89
CA ARG A 4 -55.03 -23.16 41.69
C ARG A 4 -54.36 -24.06 42.74
N GLY A 5 -53.17 -24.60 42.46
CA GLY A 5 -52.27 -25.14 43.51
C GLY A 5 -51.00 -25.86 43.01
N ARG A 6 -49.81 -25.38 43.45
CA ARG A 6 -48.60 -26.18 43.72
C ARG A 6 -48.63 -26.55 45.23
N PRO A 7 -47.84 -27.50 45.80
CA PRO A 7 -46.53 -27.99 45.33
C PRO A 7 -46.27 -29.51 45.52
N GLY A 8 -45.01 -29.92 45.34
CA GLY A 8 -44.41 -31.06 46.05
C GLY A 8 -44.37 -32.40 45.29
N GLY A 9 -43.25 -33.11 45.44
CA GLY A 9 -43.15 -34.55 45.18
C GLY A 9 -42.69 -35.28 46.44
N PRO A 10 -42.81 -36.61 46.48
CA PRO A 10 -41.62 -37.38 46.87
C PRO A 10 -41.37 -38.63 46.00
N ARG A 11 -40.41 -39.47 46.42
CA ARG A 11 -39.66 -40.45 45.63
C ARG A 11 -40.11 -41.91 45.84
N ARG A 12 -39.78 -42.76 44.83
CA ARG A 12 -39.42 -44.21 44.94
C ARG A 12 -40.57 -45.17 45.33
N SER A 13 -40.51 -46.50 45.09
CA SER A 13 -39.45 -47.42 44.60
C SER A 13 -40.06 -48.50 43.66
N HIS A 14 -39.37 -49.44 42.99
CA HIS A 14 -38.22 -50.29 43.39
C HIS A 14 -37.55 -51.01 42.17
N ARG A 15 -36.22 -51.26 42.26
CA ARG A 15 -35.37 -52.35 41.67
C ARG A 15 -35.47 -52.70 40.15
N GLY A 16 -34.38 -52.95 39.41
CA GLY A 16 -32.93 -52.86 39.72
C GLY A 16 -32.07 -53.70 38.74
N ALA A 17 -30.73 -53.52 38.82
CA ALA A 17 -29.67 -54.28 38.09
C ALA A 17 -29.62 -54.15 36.54
N ALA A 18 -28.49 -54.31 35.84
CA ALA A 18 -27.06 -54.17 36.19
C ALA A 18 -26.20 -54.07 34.90
N CYS A 19 -25.00 -53.49 34.97
CA CYS A 19 -23.98 -53.60 33.89
C CYS A 19 -23.15 -54.88 34.06
N PRO A 20 -22.55 -55.39 32.97
CA PRO A 20 -21.11 -55.67 33.05
C PRO A 20 -20.30 -55.38 31.77
N ALA A 21 -19.04 -55.03 31.99
CA ALA A 21 -17.90 -55.31 31.11
C ALA A 21 -16.95 -56.27 31.89
N PRO A 22 -15.81 -56.76 31.36
CA PRO A 22 -15.20 -56.59 30.03
C PRO A 22 -14.85 -57.93 29.34
N GLY A 23 -14.15 -57.90 28.20
CA GLY A 23 -13.67 -59.12 27.50
C GLY A 23 -12.40 -58.91 26.67
N LEU A 24 -11.26 -59.41 27.16
CA LEU A 24 -9.98 -59.45 26.44
C LEU A 24 -9.72 -60.83 25.81
N ARG A 25 -9.30 -60.89 24.54
CA ARG A 25 -8.32 -61.89 24.06
C ARG A 25 -7.67 -61.52 22.72
N ARG A 26 -6.42 -61.96 22.55
CA ARG A 26 -5.60 -61.75 21.35
C ARG A 26 -5.79 -62.88 20.33
N GLY A 27 -5.66 -62.57 19.04
CA GLY A 27 -5.44 -63.55 17.98
C GLY A 27 -4.54 -62.98 16.88
N ARG A 28 -3.39 -63.61 16.62
CA ARG A 28 -2.56 -63.35 15.43
C ARG A 28 -2.97 -64.33 14.33
N ASN A 29 -3.08 -63.87 13.08
CA ASN A 29 -2.71 -64.70 11.93
C ASN A 29 -2.48 -63.87 10.64
N ASP A 30 -1.20 -63.87 10.23
CA ASP A 30 -0.66 -64.30 8.93
C ASP A 30 -1.30 -63.84 7.57
N ARG A 31 -0.40 -63.69 6.57
CA ARG A 31 -0.59 -63.70 5.09
C ARG A 31 -0.87 -62.42 4.28
N ARG A 32 0.24 -61.86 3.78
CA ARG A 32 0.62 -61.71 2.35
C ARG A 32 -0.46 -61.27 1.31
N VAL A 33 -0.34 -60.00 0.91
CA VAL A 33 -0.01 -59.54 -0.46
C VAL A 33 -0.39 -60.45 -1.65
N ARG A 34 -1.27 -59.95 -2.53
CA ARG A 34 -1.15 -60.01 -4.02
C ARG A 34 -1.96 -58.87 -4.66
N ALA A 35 -1.73 -58.57 -5.94
CA ALA A 35 -2.05 -57.24 -6.51
C ALA A 35 -2.41 -57.23 -8.01
N ARG A 36 -3.05 -56.12 -8.44
CA ARG A 36 -3.21 -55.62 -9.84
C ARG A 36 -4.14 -56.48 -10.74
N PRO A 37 -4.58 -56.02 -11.95
CA PRO A 37 -4.01 -54.92 -12.78
C PRO A 37 -4.98 -53.87 -13.39
N HIS A 38 -4.40 -52.76 -13.88
CA HIS A 38 -5.05 -51.82 -14.80
C HIS A 38 -5.07 -52.34 -16.24
N ARG A 39 -6.05 -51.89 -17.05
CA ARG A 39 -6.06 -52.05 -18.52
C ARG A 39 -5.19 -51.01 -19.23
N ARG A 40 -4.78 -51.34 -20.45
CA ARG A 40 -4.11 -50.50 -21.47
C ARG A 40 -4.77 -50.76 -22.83
N LEU A 41 -4.44 -49.95 -23.85
CA LEU A 41 -4.26 -50.19 -25.32
C LEU A 41 -4.59 -48.86 -26.06
N ARG A 42 -3.98 -48.43 -27.19
CA ARG A 42 -2.98 -48.95 -28.16
C ARG A 42 -2.08 -47.77 -28.64
N ARG A 43 -0.74 -47.92 -28.79
CA ARG A 43 0.05 -48.27 -30.02
C ARG A 43 -0.14 -47.29 -31.20
N THR A 44 0.91 -46.81 -31.87
CA THR A 44 1.99 -47.50 -32.66
C THR A 44 3.32 -46.69 -32.69
N ARG A 45 4.51 -47.11 -33.21
CA ARG A 45 5.14 -48.40 -33.65
C ARG A 45 6.71 -48.29 -33.61
N ARG A 46 7.37 -49.47 -33.63
CA ARG A 46 8.82 -49.88 -33.79
C ARG A 46 9.77 -48.90 -34.55
N ARG A 47 11.12 -48.90 -34.42
CA ARG A 47 12.20 -49.95 -34.19
C ARG A 47 13.27 -49.41 -33.18
N SER A 48 14.27 -50.08 -32.53
CA SER A 48 14.97 -51.41 -32.51
C SER A 48 16.15 -51.61 -33.51
N ARG A 49 17.36 -52.13 -33.18
CA ARG A 49 17.95 -52.79 -31.95
C ARG A 49 19.55 -52.67 -31.90
N PRO A 50 20.42 -53.46 -31.19
CA PRO A 50 21.55 -52.88 -30.40
C PRO A 50 22.99 -53.53 -30.41
N GLY A 51 23.98 -52.88 -29.75
CA GLY A 51 25.23 -53.47 -29.18
C GLY A 51 26.38 -53.80 -30.16
N ARG A 52 27.66 -54.05 -29.81
CA ARG A 52 28.53 -54.12 -28.57
C ARG A 52 30.02 -54.25 -29.10
N PRO A 53 31.12 -54.46 -28.31
CA PRO A 53 31.60 -53.91 -27.02
C PRO A 53 33.12 -53.46 -27.01
N ARG A 54 33.60 -52.88 -25.88
CA ARG A 54 34.98 -52.87 -25.26
C ARG A 54 36.25 -52.94 -26.15
N LEU A 55 37.27 -52.07 -26.00
CA LEU A 55 38.24 -51.92 -24.86
C LEU A 55 38.99 -50.52 -24.91
N GLY A 56 39.82 -50.09 -23.93
CA GLY A 56 40.03 -50.64 -22.57
C GLY A 56 41.26 -50.27 -21.69
N GLY A 57 42.08 -49.21 -21.91
CA GLY A 57 43.22 -48.92 -20.98
C GLY A 57 43.95 -47.56 -21.14
N GLY A 58 44.85 -47.18 -20.20
CA GLY A 58 45.95 -46.22 -20.51
C GLY A 58 46.26 -44.95 -19.67
N ARG A 59 46.29 -44.98 -18.32
CA ARG A 59 47.19 -44.20 -17.41
C ARG A 59 47.53 -42.69 -17.61
N ARG A 60 47.48 -41.98 -16.46
CA ARG A 60 48.31 -40.81 -15.99
C ARG A 60 47.96 -39.38 -16.45
N ALA A 61 47.84 -38.50 -15.45
CA ALA A 61 47.85 -37.03 -15.59
C ALA A 61 49.24 -36.44 -15.31
N ARG A 62 49.54 -35.25 -15.87
CA ARG A 62 50.43 -34.20 -15.31
C ARG A 62 50.17 -32.83 -16.02
N PRO A 63 50.65 -31.69 -15.50
CA PRO A 63 49.96 -30.40 -15.66
C PRO A 63 50.53 -29.49 -16.76
N ARG A 64 49.90 -28.32 -16.95
CA ARG A 64 50.53 -27.13 -17.56
C ARG A 64 50.59 -25.97 -16.54
N ARG A 65 51.69 -25.20 -16.59
CA ARG A 65 52.03 -24.07 -15.71
C ARG A 65 51.86 -22.72 -16.45
N PRO A 66 51.99 -21.55 -15.79
CA PRO A 66 51.31 -20.31 -16.21
C PRO A 66 52.14 -19.40 -17.11
N HIS A 67 51.49 -18.36 -17.65
CA HIS A 67 52.18 -17.18 -18.19
C HIS A 67 51.61 -15.84 -17.74
N ARG A 68 52.51 -15.07 -17.09
CA ARG A 68 52.68 -13.60 -17.13
C ARG A 68 51.49 -12.70 -16.75
N ALA A 69 51.61 -12.14 -15.55
CA ALA A 69 50.95 -10.91 -15.13
C ALA A 69 51.17 -9.72 -16.08
N ARG A 70 50.21 -8.80 -16.10
CA ARG A 70 50.42 -7.38 -16.48
C ARG A 70 50.53 -6.55 -15.20
N ARG A 71 51.34 -5.49 -15.23
CA ARG A 71 51.61 -4.63 -14.06
C ARG A 71 50.47 -3.63 -13.83
N ALA A 72 50.19 -3.33 -12.57
CA ALA A 72 49.48 -2.11 -12.18
C ALA A 72 50.43 -0.89 -12.26
N PRO A 73 49.93 0.31 -12.61
CA PRO A 73 50.63 1.57 -12.37
C PRO A 73 50.45 1.99 -10.89
N GLY A 74 51.52 2.50 -10.27
CA GLY A 74 51.47 3.04 -8.90
C GLY A 74 50.97 4.49 -8.84
N PRO A 75 50.66 5.01 -7.64
CA PRO A 75 50.14 6.37 -7.47
C PRO A 75 51.22 7.43 -7.68
N GLY A 76 51.10 8.23 -8.75
CA GLY A 76 51.91 9.42 -8.99
C GLY A 76 51.14 10.70 -8.67
N GLY A 77 51.44 11.37 -7.56
CA GLY A 77 50.82 12.64 -7.19
C GLY A 77 51.59 13.87 -7.72
N PRO A 78 50.91 14.93 -8.19
CA PRO A 78 51.55 16.22 -8.44
C PRO A 78 50.97 17.37 -7.59
N ARG A 79 51.82 17.88 -6.69
CA ARG A 79 52.05 19.30 -6.37
C ARG A 79 50.86 20.29 -6.35
N ALA A 80 50.62 20.79 -5.14
CA ALA A 80 49.75 21.91 -4.80
C ALA A 80 49.77 23.12 -5.76
N ARG A 81 48.57 23.70 -5.96
CA ARG A 81 48.35 25.11 -6.31
C ARG A 81 47.23 25.65 -5.40
N GLY A 82 47.53 26.60 -4.53
CA GLY A 82 46.55 27.22 -3.64
C GLY A 82 46.08 28.59 -4.15
N PRO A 83 44.81 28.99 -3.92
CA PRO A 83 44.37 30.37 -3.99
C PRO A 83 44.74 31.15 -2.72
N ARG A 84 44.96 32.47 -2.83
CA ARG A 84 45.20 33.37 -1.68
C ARG A 84 43.89 33.78 -1.00
N PRO A 85 43.88 34.07 0.32
CA PRO A 85 42.70 34.60 1.01
C PRO A 85 42.39 36.05 0.59
N ARG A 86 41.12 36.45 0.71
CA ARG A 86 40.67 37.85 0.56
C ARG A 86 39.58 38.21 1.57
N GLY A 87 39.95 39.07 2.53
CA GLY A 87 39.11 40.15 3.09
C GLY A 87 37.89 39.80 3.96
N PRO A 88 37.74 40.40 5.16
CA PRO A 88 36.49 40.31 5.93
C PRO A 88 35.37 41.17 5.34
N ARG A 89 34.11 40.84 5.67
CA ARG A 89 32.96 41.74 5.52
C ARG A 89 32.75 42.53 6.83
N PRO A 90 32.42 43.83 6.78
CA PRO A 90 32.14 44.63 7.98
C PRO A 90 30.73 44.36 8.55
N PRO A 91 30.50 44.59 9.85
CA PRO A 91 29.19 44.47 10.49
C PRO A 91 28.48 45.83 10.69
N LEU A 92 27.25 45.75 11.21
CA LEU A 92 26.42 46.83 11.81
C LEU A 92 25.85 47.91 10.88
N GLY A 93 24.53 47.92 10.79
CA GLY A 93 23.69 49.08 10.43
C GLY A 93 22.41 49.04 11.26
N ALA A 94 22.32 49.83 12.33
CA ALA A 94 21.23 49.74 13.30
C ALA A 94 20.24 50.91 13.15
N HIS A 95 18.94 50.60 13.11
CA HIS A 95 17.89 51.61 13.25
C HIS A 95 16.91 51.28 14.38
N ARG A 96 16.86 52.16 15.39
CA ARG A 96 15.80 52.22 16.39
C ARG A 96 14.68 53.12 15.85
N GLY A 97 13.45 52.63 15.80
CA GLY A 97 12.27 53.37 15.30
C GLY A 97 11.06 53.15 16.20
N ARG A 98 10.86 54.07 17.15
CA ARG A 98 9.82 54.06 18.19
C ARG A 98 8.40 53.86 17.63
N GLY A 99 7.58 53.07 18.32
CA GLY A 99 6.12 53.13 18.20
C GLY A 99 5.52 54.31 18.97
N PRO A 100 4.18 54.37 19.07
CA PRO A 100 3.60 54.10 20.40
C PRO A 100 2.41 53.12 20.39
N ARG A 101 2.13 52.51 21.55
CA ARG A 101 0.90 51.77 21.85
C ARG A 101 -0.14 52.70 22.48
N VAL A 102 -1.43 52.51 22.22
CA VAL A 102 -2.53 52.94 23.11
C VAL A 102 -3.57 51.82 23.27
N HIS A 103 -4.23 51.83 24.42
CA HIS A 103 -4.96 50.79 25.16
C HIS A 103 -5.98 49.85 24.46
N ARG A 104 -6.12 48.67 25.11
CA ARG A 104 -7.28 47.76 25.11
C ARG A 104 -8.53 48.44 25.70
N HIS A 105 -9.75 48.01 25.34
CA HIS A 105 -10.53 47.09 26.21
C HIS A 105 -11.86 46.56 25.62
N ARG A 106 -12.18 45.33 26.05
CA ARG A 106 -13.47 44.58 26.10
C ARG A 106 -14.75 45.24 25.58
N GLY A 107 -15.52 44.46 24.81
CA GLY A 107 -16.96 44.63 24.60
C GLY A 107 -17.63 43.31 24.21
N SER A 108 -18.16 42.57 25.19
CA SER A 108 -18.92 41.33 24.99
C SER A 108 -20.42 41.62 24.88
N GLY A 109 -21.11 41.04 23.89
CA GLY A 109 -22.55 41.12 23.77
C GLY A 109 -23.10 40.12 22.76
N ALA A 110 -23.94 39.19 23.22
CA ALA A 110 -24.70 38.29 22.37
C ALA A 110 -26.16 38.77 22.26
N HIS A 111 -26.78 38.53 21.09
CA HIS A 111 -28.22 38.32 20.83
C HIS A 111 -28.39 38.42 19.29
N SER A 112 -28.73 37.37 18.55
CA SER A 112 -30.03 36.68 18.48
C SER A 112 -31.18 37.57 17.99
N GLY A 113 -31.51 37.47 16.70
CA GLY A 113 -32.66 38.13 16.09
C GLY A 113 -32.85 37.73 14.63
N ARG A 114 -33.92 36.99 14.33
CA ARG A 114 -34.40 36.78 12.94
C ARG A 114 -35.20 38.01 12.50
N LEU A 115 -35.27 38.28 11.19
CA LEU A 115 -36.51 38.17 10.40
C LEU A 115 -36.33 38.61 8.94
N ASP A 116 -37.20 38.10 8.08
CA ASP A 116 -37.30 38.36 6.65
C ASP A 116 -38.01 39.70 6.34
N ALA A 117 -37.79 40.25 5.13
CA ALA A 117 -38.87 40.65 4.21
C ALA A 117 -38.35 41.20 2.86
N HIS A 118 -39.10 40.95 1.79
CA HIS A 118 -38.91 41.58 0.48
C HIS A 118 -39.50 43.00 0.40
N ARG A 119 -38.89 43.87 -0.43
CA ARG A 119 -39.50 44.82 -1.41
C ARG A 119 -38.43 45.84 -1.84
N HIS A 120 -38.42 46.51 -2.99
CA HIS A 120 -39.00 46.45 -4.34
C HIS A 120 -38.40 47.69 -5.08
N VAL A 121 -38.61 47.88 -6.39
CA VAL A 121 -37.87 48.88 -7.19
C VAL A 121 -38.75 50.05 -7.68
N PRO A 122 -38.22 51.29 -7.68
CA PRO A 122 -38.41 52.25 -8.79
C PRO A 122 -37.07 52.94 -9.20
N GLY A 123 -36.94 53.63 -10.36
CA GLY A 123 -37.88 53.79 -11.47
C GLY A 123 -37.65 55.02 -12.39
N GLY A 124 -36.71 54.97 -13.34
CA GLY A 124 -36.59 55.90 -14.50
C GLY A 124 -35.78 57.21 -14.33
N ARG A 125 -35.63 58.12 -15.32
CA ARG A 125 -35.65 58.00 -16.81
C ARG A 125 -35.14 59.30 -17.54
N PHE A 126 -34.16 59.16 -18.45
CA PHE A 126 -33.91 59.94 -19.71
C PHE A 126 -33.33 61.38 -19.83
N ARG A 127 -32.63 61.59 -20.99
CA ARG A 127 -32.28 62.83 -21.77
C ARG A 127 -31.05 63.70 -21.34
N ARG A 128 -30.25 64.33 -22.24
CA ARG A 128 -29.91 64.08 -23.69
C ARG A 128 -28.75 65.00 -24.23
N LEU A 129 -27.77 64.45 -24.98
CA LEU A 129 -26.96 65.09 -26.08
C LEU A 129 -25.99 66.27 -25.72
N PRO A 130 -25.05 66.76 -26.61
CA PRO A 130 -24.93 66.64 -28.08
C PRO A 130 -23.59 66.08 -28.67
N ARG A 131 -23.27 66.39 -29.95
CA ARG A 131 -22.30 65.68 -30.86
C ARG A 131 -21.17 66.57 -31.43
N ARG A 132 -19.98 65.98 -31.67
CA ARG A 132 -18.99 66.19 -32.78
C ARG A 132 -17.83 65.17 -32.60
N GLY A 133 -16.99 64.81 -33.57
CA GLY A 133 -17.01 65.01 -35.04
C GLY A 133 -15.70 64.56 -35.74
N ALA A 134 -15.79 63.92 -36.92
CA ALA A 134 -14.70 63.40 -37.80
C ALA A 134 -13.79 62.26 -37.24
N GLY A 135 -13.18 61.38 -38.06
CA GLY A 135 -13.49 61.03 -39.46
C GLY A 135 -12.29 60.65 -40.36
N ARG A 136 -12.22 59.38 -40.82
CA ARG A 136 -11.58 58.92 -42.08
C ARG A 136 -12.10 57.52 -42.48
N ARG A 137 -12.00 57.16 -43.76
CA ARG A 137 -12.55 55.92 -44.37
C ARG A 137 -11.44 55.10 -45.04
N HIS A 138 -11.58 53.79 -45.09
CA HIS A 138 -11.14 52.98 -46.23
C HIS A 138 -12.18 51.89 -46.59
N ARG A 139 -11.99 51.24 -47.75
CA ARG A 139 -13.02 50.46 -48.45
C ARG A 139 -13.32 49.12 -47.77
N ILE A 140 -14.60 48.74 -47.81
CA ILE A 140 -15.02 47.33 -47.80
C ILE A 140 -14.78 46.78 -49.22
N GLN A 141 -14.13 45.63 -49.33
CA GLN A 141 -14.26 44.75 -50.50
C GLN A 141 -15.18 43.59 -50.11
N ALA A 142 -16.23 43.35 -50.89
CA ALA A 142 -17.09 42.20 -50.73
C ALA A 142 -16.50 41.02 -51.51
N PHE A 143 -16.17 39.93 -50.82
CA PHE A 143 -15.93 38.63 -51.45
C PHE A 143 -17.18 37.77 -51.30
N HIS A 144 -17.58 37.12 -52.40
CA HIS A 144 -18.72 36.20 -52.43
C HIS A 144 -18.30 34.79 -51.97
N GLY A 145 -19.27 34.07 -51.39
CA GLY A 145 -19.45 32.65 -51.68
C GLY A 145 -18.29 31.70 -51.42
N GLY A 146 -17.65 31.76 -50.25
CA GLY A 146 -16.96 30.59 -49.73
C GLY A 146 -17.99 29.59 -49.20
N GLN A 147 -18.04 28.37 -49.75
CA GLN A 147 -18.77 27.28 -49.09
C GLN A 147 -18.08 26.98 -47.76
N VAL A 148 -18.82 27.00 -46.65
CA VAL A 148 -18.33 26.45 -45.39
C VAL A 148 -18.34 24.93 -45.54
N SER A 149 -17.17 24.36 -45.76
CA SER A 149 -16.96 22.91 -45.71
C SER A 149 -17.19 22.45 -44.28
N THR A 150 -18.37 21.89 -44.00
CA THR A 150 -18.68 21.18 -42.76
C THR A 150 -18.05 19.79 -42.76
N GLU A 151 -16.73 19.74 -42.95
CA GLU A 151 -15.93 18.63 -42.46
C GLU A 151 -15.81 18.84 -40.94
N GLU A 152 -16.48 18.00 -40.17
CA GLU A 152 -16.30 17.98 -38.71
C GLU A 152 -14.85 17.56 -38.43
N ASP A 153 -13.99 18.50 -38.05
CA ASP A 153 -12.59 18.23 -37.68
C ASP A 153 -12.57 17.13 -36.60
N PRO A 154 -12.14 15.90 -36.94
CA PRO A 154 -12.49 14.72 -36.16
C PRO A 154 -11.90 14.84 -34.75
N VAL A 155 -12.71 14.58 -33.73
CA VAL A 155 -12.31 14.80 -32.34
C VAL A 155 -11.16 13.88 -31.93
N ARG A 156 -9.94 14.40 -32.07
CA ARG A 156 -8.67 13.77 -31.68
C ARG A 156 -8.50 13.86 -30.17
N LEU A 157 -8.58 12.73 -29.47
CA LEU A 157 -8.20 12.69 -28.06
C LEU A 157 -6.72 13.09 -27.93
N ASN A 158 -6.48 14.09 -27.09
CA ASN A 158 -5.17 14.71 -26.86
C ASN A 158 -5.00 15.02 -25.36
N GLY A 159 -3.80 15.42 -24.94
CA GLY A 159 -3.47 15.66 -23.53
C GLY A 159 -4.44 16.61 -22.81
N ARG A 160 -4.96 17.66 -23.47
CA ARG A 160 -5.93 18.59 -22.87
C ARG A 160 -7.30 17.96 -22.63
N LEU A 161 -7.73 17.02 -23.48
CA LEU A 161 -8.95 16.25 -23.28
C LEU A 161 -8.75 15.14 -22.23
N ALA A 162 -7.60 14.47 -22.24
CA ALA A 162 -7.25 13.48 -21.23
C ALA A 162 -7.18 14.08 -19.82
N ALA A 163 -6.55 15.25 -19.65
CA ALA A 163 -6.50 15.94 -18.35
C ALA A 163 -7.88 16.43 -17.88
N ARG A 164 -8.76 16.84 -18.82
CA ARG A 164 -10.16 17.17 -18.53
C ARG A 164 -10.97 15.94 -18.09
N TRP A 165 -10.74 14.79 -18.71
CA TRP A 165 -11.35 13.51 -18.32
C TRP A 165 -10.87 13.07 -16.93
N ALA A 166 -9.56 13.14 -16.67
CA ALA A 166 -8.98 12.83 -15.36
C ALA A 166 -9.62 13.65 -14.23
N ARG A 167 -9.75 14.97 -14.39
CA ARG A 167 -10.40 15.81 -13.38
C ARG A 167 -11.86 15.46 -13.17
N ARG A 168 -12.62 15.25 -14.25
CA ARG A 168 -14.02 14.81 -14.20
C ARG A 168 -14.20 13.48 -13.47
N THR A 169 -13.23 12.57 -13.63
CA THR A 169 -13.21 11.27 -12.95
C THR A 169 -13.08 11.43 -11.43
N VAL A 170 -12.17 12.30 -10.97
CA VAL A 170 -12.06 12.66 -9.54
C VAL A 170 -13.33 13.34 -9.04
N GLU A 171 -13.88 14.30 -9.80
CA GLU A 171 -15.13 14.99 -9.45
C GLU A 171 -16.32 14.02 -9.31
N ARG A 172 -16.40 12.98 -10.16
CA ARG A 172 -17.45 11.95 -10.19
C ARG A 172 -17.30 10.94 -9.05
N LEU A 173 -16.17 10.24 -8.97
CA LEU A 173 -15.95 9.24 -7.92
C LEU A 173 -15.98 9.86 -6.51
N ARG A 174 -15.62 11.14 -6.34
CA ARG A 174 -15.82 11.84 -5.06
C ARG A 174 -17.28 11.87 -4.59
N ARG A 175 -18.25 11.93 -5.51
CA ARG A 175 -19.68 11.95 -5.19
C ARG A 175 -20.22 10.54 -4.98
N GLU A 176 -19.89 9.63 -5.90
CA GLU A 176 -20.48 8.29 -5.97
C GLU A 176 -19.73 7.21 -5.20
N ARG A 177 -18.58 7.52 -4.57
CA ARG A 177 -17.87 6.57 -3.70
C ARG A 177 -18.79 5.90 -2.68
N ASN A 178 -19.75 6.62 -2.10
CA ASN A 178 -20.69 6.07 -1.11
C ASN A 178 -21.66 5.06 -1.77
N ASP A 179 -22.18 5.37 -2.95
CA ASP A 179 -23.10 4.52 -3.72
C ASP A 179 -22.36 3.28 -4.27
N ILE A 180 -21.05 3.40 -4.61
CA ILE A 180 -20.18 2.29 -5.01
C ILE A 180 -19.77 1.44 -3.80
N ASN A 181 -19.46 2.06 -2.65
CA ASN A 181 -19.18 1.37 -1.39
C ASN A 181 -20.34 0.47 -0.97
N ALA A 182 -21.59 0.92 -1.15
CA ALA A 182 -22.79 0.13 -0.89
C ALA A 182 -22.93 -1.10 -1.82
N LEU A 183 -22.20 -1.17 -2.93
CA LEU A 183 -22.15 -2.34 -3.81
C LEU A 183 -21.02 -3.31 -3.45
N ASN A 184 -20.13 -2.98 -2.48
CA ASN A 184 -19.00 -3.87 -2.18
C ASN A 184 -19.42 -5.06 -1.31
N VAL A 185 -19.49 -6.24 -1.94
CA VAL A 185 -19.76 -7.53 -1.29
C VAL A 185 -18.75 -8.62 -1.70
N PHE A 186 -17.74 -8.28 -2.52
CA PHE A 186 -16.78 -9.24 -3.05
C PHE A 186 -15.43 -8.55 -3.36
N PRO A 187 -14.29 -9.15 -2.97
CA PRO A 187 -14.16 -10.40 -2.23
C PRO A 187 -14.48 -10.25 -0.73
N VAL A 188 -14.34 -9.05 -0.17
CA VAL A 188 -14.61 -8.71 1.22
C VAL A 188 -15.71 -7.64 1.27
N PRO A 189 -16.73 -7.74 2.16
CA PRO A 189 -17.82 -6.76 2.27
C PRO A 189 -17.45 -5.57 3.17
N ASP A 190 -16.24 -5.03 3.01
CA ASP A 190 -15.66 -3.93 3.80
C ASP A 190 -16.37 -2.57 3.61
N GLY A 191 -17.09 -2.40 2.48
CA GLY A 191 -17.71 -1.14 2.10
C GLY A 191 -16.73 -0.04 1.69
N ASP A 192 -15.57 -0.35 1.11
CA ASP A 192 -14.48 0.59 0.80
C ASP A 192 -14.27 0.91 -0.70
N THR A 193 -14.70 0.04 -1.60
CA THR A 193 -14.16 0.00 -2.98
C THR A 193 -14.29 1.33 -3.74
N GLY A 194 -15.39 2.06 -3.56
CA GLY A 194 -15.60 3.39 -4.14
C GLY A 194 -14.67 4.46 -3.56
N SER A 195 -14.33 4.36 -2.28
CA SER A 195 -13.30 5.19 -1.63
C SER A 195 -11.91 4.84 -2.18
N ASN A 196 -11.57 3.56 -2.26
CA ASN A 196 -10.28 3.11 -2.81
C ASN A 196 -10.08 3.53 -4.27
N LEU A 197 -11.10 3.38 -5.12
CA LEU A 197 -11.10 3.92 -6.48
C LEU A 197 -10.97 5.45 -6.49
N TYR A 198 -11.68 6.18 -5.62
CA TYR A 198 -11.56 7.63 -5.50
C TYR A 198 -10.14 8.09 -5.10
N HIS A 199 -9.51 7.47 -4.11
CA HIS A 199 -8.14 7.80 -3.69
C HIS A 199 -7.13 7.51 -4.81
N THR A 200 -7.27 6.37 -5.49
CA THR A 200 -6.46 5.98 -6.65
C THR A 200 -6.53 7.03 -7.77
N VAL A 201 -7.74 7.44 -8.19
CA VAL A 201 -7.87 8.47 -9.26
C VAL A 201 -7.47 9.87 -8.79
N ARG A 202 -7.62 10.19 -7.49
CA ARG A 202 -7.16 11.46 -6.90
C ARG A 202 -5.65 11.58 -7.01
N SER A 203 -4.92 10.49 -6.75
CA SER A 203 -3.46 10.42 -6.92
C SER A 203 -3.06 10.50 -8.40
N ALA A 204 -3.74 9.75 -9.27
CA ALA A 204 -3.56 9.82 -10.72
C ALA A 204 -3.71 11.26 -11.27
N TYR A 205 -4.71 12.00 -10.78
CA TYR A 205 -4.95 13.38 -11.20
C TYR A 205 -3.93 14.38 -10.60
N ARG A 206 -3.50 14.22 -9.34
CA ARG A 206 -2.41 15.02 -8.76
C ARG A 206 -1.13 14.95 -9.59
N ALA A 207 -0.78 13.75 -10.09
CA ALA A 207 0.35 13.57 -10.99
C ALA A 207 0.17 14.34 -12.32
N VAL A 208 -1.06 14.44 -12.85
CA VAL A 208 -1.38 15.27 -14.02
C VAL A 208 -1.30 16.77 -13.70
N GLU A 209 -1.71 17.22 -12.50
CA GLU A 209 -1.61 18.63 -12.09
C GLU A 209 -0.16 19.10 -11.88
N SER A 210 0.79 18.19 -11.65
CA SER A 210 2.22 18.51 -11.61
C SER A 210 2.85 18.77 -12.99
N LEU A 211 2.18 18.37 -14.08
CA LEU A 211 2.70 18.56 -15.44
C LEU A 211 2.69 20.04 -15.84
N SER A 212 3.85 20.54 -16.26
CA SER A 212 4.05 21.95 -16.61
C SER A 212 3.99 22.21 -18.12
N GLY A 213 3.22 23.22 -18.53
CA GLY A 213 3.20 23.70 -19.91
C GLY A 213 2.18 23.01 -20.82
N SER A 214 2.58 22.66 -22.04
CA SER A 214 1.72 22.07 -23.07
C SER A 214 1.82 20.54 -23.08
N VAL A 215 0.87 19.87 -22.46
CA VAL A 215 0.86 18.40 -22.32
C VAL A 215 0.30 17.65 -23.54
N THR A 216 0.96 16.56 -23.89
CA THR A 216 0.56 15.57 -24.91
C THR A 216 -0.32 14.46 -24.32
N LEU A 217 -0.85 13.56 -25.15
CA LEU A 217 -1.62 12.40 -24.67
C LEU A 217 -0.76 11.42 -23.84
N PRO A 218 0.44 10.98 -24.30
CA PRO A 218 1.24 10.01 -23.54
C PRO A 218 1.73 10.55 -22.19
N GLU A 219 2.09 11.84 -22.11
CA GLU A 219 2.50 12.47 -20.84
C GLU A 219 1.38 12.44 -19.80
N VAL A 220 0.14 12.76 -20.20
CA VAL A 220 -1.01 12.75 -19.29
C VAL A 220 -1.37 11.34 -18.85
N ILE A 221 -1.45 10.37 -19.78
CA ILE A 221 -1.82 8.99 -19.43
C ILE A 221 -0.69 8.31 -18.63
N GLY A 222 0.58 8.59 -18.94
CA GLY A 222 1.74 8.11 -18.16
C GLY A 222 1.78 8.70 -16.75
N ALA A 223 1.47 10.00 -16.60
CA ALA A 223 1.32 10.63 -15.28
C ALA A 223 0.14 10.01 -14.50
N MET A 224 -1.01 9.80 -15.15
CA MET A 224 -2.16 9.13 -14.53
C MET A 224 -1.80 7.72 -14.05
N ALA A 225 -1.15 6.90 -14.88
CA ALA A 225 -0.76 5.55 -14.50
C ALA A 225 0.28 5.52 -13.36
N THR A 226 1.21 6.48 -13.35
CA THR A 226 2.22 6.59 -12.28
C THR A 226 1.60 7.03 -10.96
N GLY A 227 0.75 8.07 -10.98
CA GLY A 227 0.03 8.54 -9.80
C GLY A 227 -1.00 7.52 -9.29
N ALA A 228 -1.70 6.82 -10.19
CA ALA A 228 -2.61 5.74 -9.83
C ALA A 228 -1.90 4.60 -9.11
N LEU A 229 -0.71 4.19 -9.58
CA LEU A 229 0.05 3.11 -8.94
C LEU A 229 0.61 3.54 -7.58
N ARG A 230 1.19 4.75 -7.47
CA ARG A 230 1.70 5.28 -6.19
C ARG A 230 0.62 5.45 -5.13
N GLY A 231 -0.60 5.82 -5.53
CA GLY A 231 -1.75 6.05 -4.64
C GLY A 231 -2.81 4.95 -4.71
N ALA A 232 -2.47 3.76 -5.18
CA ALA A 232 -3.36 2.61 -5.17
C ALA A 232 -3.70 2.22 -3.72
N ARG A 233 -4.95 1.86 -3.47
CA ARG A 233 -5.45 1.32 -2.19
C ARG A 233 -6.43 0.20 -2.47
N GLY A 234 -6.38 -0.87 -1.67
CA GLY A 234 -7.14 -2.10 -1.89
C GLY A 234 -6.94 -2.72 -3.28
N ASN A 235 -7.69 -3.79 -3.53
CA ASN A 235 -7.58 -4.55 -4.78
C ASN A 235 -8.15 -3.79 -5.97
N SER A 236 -9.31 -3.16 -5.80
CA SER A 236 -9.98 -2.32 -6.81
C SER A 236 -9.09 -1.17 -7.29
N GLY A 237 -8.35 -0.52 -6.39
CA GLY A 237 -7.40 0.55 -6.75
C GLY A 237 -6.17 0.03 -7.48
N LEU A 238 -5.56 -1.06 -6.99
CA LEU A 238 -4.37 -1.63 -7.62
C LEU A 238 -4.67 -2.16 -9.04
N ILE A 239 -5.76 -2.90 -9.23
CA ILE A 239 -6.18 -3.40 -10.56
C ILE A 239 -6.48 -2.23 -11.52
N LEU A 240 -7.13 -1.16 -11.06
CA LEU A 240 -7.33 0.05 -11.88
C LEU A 240 -6.00 0.70 -12.28
N SER A 241 -5.03 0.77 -11.36
CA SER A 241 -3.71 1.34 -11.68
C SER A 241 -2.94 0.50 -12.71
N VAL A 242 -3.05 -0.83 -12.64
CA VAL A 242 -2.49 -1.77 -13.61
C VAL A 242 -3.14 -1.61 -14.98
N ALA A 243 -4.47 -1.49 -15.02
CA ALA A 243 -5.21 -1.25 -16.26
C ALA A 243 -4.79 0.08 -16.90
N LEU A 244 -4.74 1.18 -16.13
CA LEU A 244 -4.23 2.48 -16.58
C LEU A 244 -2.78 2.40 -17.07
N ARG A 245 -1.94 1.57 -16.44
CA ARG A 245 -0.56 1.34 -16.88
C ARG A 245 -0.48 0.52 -18.18
N GLY A 246 -1.44 -0.38 -18.43
CA GLY A 246 -1.61 -1.02 -19.73
C GLY A 246 -2.01 -0.02 -20.83
N VAL A 247 -2.91 0.92 -20.52
CA VAL A 247 -3.25 2.02 -21.45
C VAL A 247 -2.03 2.92 -21.70
N ALA A 248 -1.25 3.28 -20.67
CA ALA A 248 -0.07 4.14 -20.80
C ALA A 248 1.00 3.52 -21.70
N ASP A 249 1.40 2.28 -21.43
CA ASP A 249 2.46 1.60 -22.19
C ASP A 249 2.02 1.30 -23.64
N ALA A 250 0.73 1.08 -23.90
CA ALA A 250 0.20 0.92 -25.27
C ALA A 250 0.10 2.23 -26.06
N LEU A 251 0.05 3.38 -25.37
CA LEU A 251 0.00 4.72 -25.97
C LEU A 251 1.35 5.43 -25.95
N GLU A 252 2.47 4.72 -25.70
CA GLU A 252 3.80 5.31 -25.78
C GLU A 252 4.06 5.88 -27.19
N GLY A 253 4.40 7.17 -27.27
CA GLY A 253 4.56 7.90 -28.54
C GLY A 253 3.26 8.27 -29.27
N VAL A 254 2.08 7.78 -28.85
CA VAL A 254 0.78 8.04 -29.50
C VAL A 254 0.26 9.43 -29.13
N THR A 255 0.75 10.46 -29.85
CA THR A 255 0.38 11.87 -29.61
C THR A 255 -1.08 12.20 -29.98
N VAL A 256 -1.68 11.42 -30.88
CA VAL A 256 -3.08 11.51 -31.32
C VAL A 256 -3.66 10.09 -31.30
N LEU A 257 -4.74 9.88 -30.56
CA LEU A 257 -5.42 8.59 -30.52
C LEU A 257 -6.22 8.33 -31.80
N ASP A 258 -6.16 7.10 -32.30
CA ASP A 258 -7.05 6.55 -33.34
C ASP A 258 -7.71 5.24 -32.86
N ALA A 259 -8.56 4.63 -33.70
CA ALA A 259 -9.34 3.46 -33.31
C ALA A 259 -8.50 2.17 -33.10
N PRO A 260 -7.49 1.85 -33.94
CA PRO A 260 -6.54 0.77 -33.67
C PRO A 260 -5.73 0.95 -32.38
N ALA A 261 -5.22 2.16 -32.11
CA ALA A 261 -4.47 2.44 -30.89
C ALA A 261 -5.36 2.35 -29.64
N PHE A 262 -6.62 2.80 -29.72
CA PHE A 262 -7.58 2.65 -28.62
C PHE A 262 -7.92 1.19 -28.34
N ALA A 263 -8.15 0.36 -29.37
CA ALA A 263 -8.34 -1.08 -29.18
C ALA A 263 -7.13 -1.72 -28.49
N SER A 264 -5.93 -1.48 -29.02
CA SER A 264 -4.68 -2.04 -28.48
C SER A 264 -4.44 -1.63 -27.02
N ALA A 265 -4.82 -0.39 -26.64
CA ALA A 265 -4.69 0.10 -25.29
C ALA A 265 -5.65 -0.59 -24.30
N LEU A 266 -6.87 -0.92 -24.72
CA LEU A 266 -7.82 -1.67 -23.88
C LEU A 266 -7.48 -3.16 -23.81
N GLU A 267 -6.95 -3.74 -24.88
CA GLU A 267 -6.42 -5.11 -24.85
C GLU A 267 -5.24 -5.24 -23.88
N LEU A 268 -4.28 -4.32 -23.89
CA LEU A 268 -3.15 -4.35 -22.95
C LEU A 268 -3.58 -4.05 -21.51
N ALA A 269 -4.57 -3.17 -21.31
CA ALA A 269 -5.16 -2.91 -19.99
C ALA A 269 -5.84 -4.14 -19.40
N ALA A 270 -6.71 -4.80 -20.18
CA ALA A 270 -7.41 -6.02 -19.78
C ALA A 270 -6.43 -7.19 -19.50
N LEU A 271 -5.48 -7.41 -20.41
CA LEU A 271 -4.45 -8.44 -20.25
C LEU A 271 -3.65 -8.24 -18.96
N ARG A 272 -3.16 -7.03 -18.70
CA ARG A 272 -2.38 -6.76 -17.49
C ARG A 272 -3.21 -6.84 -16.23
N ALA A 273 -4.47 -6.38 -16.25
CA ALA A 273 -5.37 -6.52 -15.11
C ALA A 273 -5.55 -8.00 -14.72
N ARG A 274 -5.86 -8.89 -15.69
CA ARG A 274 -5.96 -10.34 -15.41
C ARG A 274 -4.59 -10.96 -15.05
N GLU A 275 -3.49 -10.52 -15.64
CA GLU A 275 -2.14 -10.98 -15.24
C GLU A 275 -1.67 -10.46 -13.86
N ALA A 276 -2.32 -9.44 -13.28
CA ALA A 276 -2.01 -8.88 -11.95
C ALA A 276 -2.76 -9.56 -10.80
N VAL A 277 -4.00 -10.03 -11.00
CA VAL A 277 -4.74 -10.85 -10.00
C VAL A 277 -4.20 -12.30 -9.94
N ALA A 278 -4.01 -12.89 -8.76
CA ALA A 278 -3.44 -14.22 -8.62
C ALA A 278 -4.40 -15.35 -9.01
N ASP A 279 -5.66 -15.25 -8.61
CA ASP A 279 -6.76 -16.13 -9.01
C ASP A 279 -7.89 -15.27 -9.62
N PRO A 280 -7.87 -15.02 -10.94
CA PRO A 280 -8.75 -14.05 -11.58
C PRO A 280 -10.15 -14.63 -11.85
N VAL A 281 -11.13 -14.17 -11.08
CA VAL A 281 -12.54 -14.61 -11.18
C VAL A 281 -13.34 -13.72 -12.13
N ASP A 282 -14.25 -14.32 -12.89
CA ASP A 282 -15.24 -13.60 -13.70
C ASP A 282 -16.35 -13.01 -12.82
N GLY A 283 -17.15 -12.07 -13.33
CA GLY A 283 -18.08 -11.27 -12.52
C GLY A 283 -17.41 -10.11 -11.78
N THR A 284 -16.13 -9.85 -12.07
CA THR A 284 -15.35 -8.74 -11.52
C THR A 284 -15.00 -7.72 -12.60
N MET A 285 -14.31 -6.64 -12.22
CA MET A 285 -13.81 -5.59 -13.12
C MET A 285 -12.94 -6.11 -14.28
N LEU A 286 -12.38 -7.33 -14.17
CA LEU A 286 -11.71 -8.05 -15.26
C LEU A 286 -12.68 -8.35 -16.42
N THR A 287 -13.87 -8.86 -16.13
CA THR A 287 -14.88 -9.20 -17.14
C THR A 287 -15.34 -7.97 -17.92
N VAL A 288 -15.49 -6.82 -17.24
CA VAL A 288 -15.85 -5.55 -17.90
C VAL A 288 -14.70 -5.02 -18.77
N LEU A 289 -13.44 -5.09 -18.31
CA LEU A 289 -12.27 -4.72 -19.11
C LEU A 289 -12.12 -5.60 -20.37
N GLU A 290 -12.33 -6.91 -20.25
CA GLU A 290 -12.23 -7.86 -21.37
C GLU A 290 -13.36 -7.70 -22.38
N ALA A 291 -14.58 -7.47 -21.90
CA ALA A 291 -15.72 -7.11 -22.74
C ALA A 291 -15.45 -5.82 -23.53
N MET A 292 -14.87 -4.81 -22.89
CA MET A 292 -14.47 -3.55 -23.52
C MET A 292 -13.38 -3.74 -24.57
N ALA A 293 -12.34 -4.50 -24.26
CA ALA A 293 -11.25 -4.82 -25.18
C ALA A 293 -11.73 -5.59 -26.42
N ALA A 294 -12.60 -6.60 -26.23
CA ALA A 294 -13.15 -7.40 -27.31
C ALA A 294 -14.01 -6.55 -28.27
N GLU A 295 -14.91 -5.72 -27.75
CA GLU A 295 -15.70 -4.79 -28.56
C GLU A 295 -14.79 -3.79 -29.28
N ALA A 296 -13.80 -3.20 -28.59
CA ALA A 296 -12.89 -2.22 -29.17
C ALA A 296 -12.13 -2.80 -30.38
N ARG A 297 -11.60 -4.03 -30.28
CA ARG A 297 -10.97 -4.73 -31.40
C ARG A 297 -11.95 -4.95 -32.55
N THR A 298 -13.12 -5.53 -32.30
CA THR A 298 -14.13 -5.80 -33.34
C THR A 298 -14.57 -4.53 -34.08
N ARG A 299 -14.63 -3.39 -33.38
CA ARG A 299 -14.91 -2.07 -33.97
C ARG A 299 -13.76 -1.54 -34.83
N ALA A 300 -12.51 -1.71 -34.38
CA ALA A 300 -11.33 -1.35 -35.18
C ALA A 300 -11.21 -2.23 -36.44
N GLU A 301 -11.49 -3.53 -36.33
CA GLU A 301 -11.54 -4.48 -37.45
C GLU A 301 -12.64 -4.14 -38.47
N ALA A 302 -13.78 -3.61 -38.00
CA ALA A 302 -14.86 -3.11 -38.85
C ALA A 302 -14.56 -1.75 -39.52
N GLY A 303 -13.50 -1.04 -39.09
CA GLY A 303 -13.16 0.29 -39.58
C GLY A 303 -13.97 1.44 -38.97
N ASP A 304 -14.60 1.23 -37.81
CA ASP A 304 -15.38 2.27 -37.13
C ASP A 304 -14.49 3.45 -36.70
N THR A 305 -15.05 4.67 -36.71
CA THR A 305 -14.36 5.85 -36.19
C THR A 305 -14.14 5.76 -34.68
N LEU A 306 -13.12 6.42 -34.14
CA LEU A 306 -12.83 6.44 -32.70
C LEU A 306 -14.05 6.83 -31.84
N ILE A 307 -14.90 7.75 -32.31
CA ILE A 307 -16.11 8.16 -31.58
C ILE A 307 -17.18 7.05 -31.60
N ALA A 308 -17.41 6.41 -32.75
CA ALA A 308 -18.34 5.27 -32.85
C ALA A 308 -17.85 4.07 -32.01
N GLN A 309 -16.54 3.81 -32.01
CA GLN A 309 -15.90 2.80 -31.18
C GLN A 309 -16.05 3.10 -29.68
N ILE A 310 -15.78 4.33 -29.23
CA ILE A 310 -15.99 4.72 -27.81
C ILE A 310 -17.47 4.59 -27.43
N GLU A 311 -18.42 4.93 -28.31
CA GLU A 311 -19.85 4.78 -28.06
C GLU A 311 -20.25 3.29 -27.92
N ALA A 312 -19.75 2.43 -28.81
CA ALA A 312 -19.98 0.98 -28.76
C ALA A 312 -19.34 0.32 -27.53
N VAL A 313 -18.09 0.65 -27.21
CA VAL A 313 -17.38 0.13 -26.03
C VAL A 313 -18.08 0.56 -24.74
N ARG A 314 -18.60 1.79 -24.68
CA ARG A 314 -19.44 2.28 -23.56
C ARG A 314 -20.77 1.53 -23.47
N ALA A 315 -21.40 1.20 -24.60
CA ALA A 315 -22.61 0.38 -24.59
C ALA A 315 -22.33 -1.06 -24.11
N ARG A 316 -21.21 -1.65 -24.55
CA ARG A 316 -20.75 -2.98 -24.12
C ARG A 316 -20.39 -3.02 -22.63
N SER A 317 -19.66 -2.03 -22.11
CA SER A 317 -19.24 -2.00 -20.70
C SER A 317 -20.44 -1.90 -19.76
N ARG A 318 -21.43 -1.06 -20.10
CA ARG A 318 -22.73 -0.98 -19.41
C ARG A 318 -23.51 -2.29 -19.46
N ALA A 319 -23.35 -3.11 -20.49
CA ALA A 319 -23.95 -4.45 -20.55
C ALA A 319 -23.17 -5.47 -19.70
N ALA A 320 -21.85 -5.50 -19.83
CA ALA A 320 -20.96 -6.37 -19.05
C ALA A 320 -21.13 -6.15 -17.53
N LEU A 321 -21.30 -4.90 -17.10
CA LEU A 321 -21.62 -4.57 -15.71
C LEU A 321 -22.90 -5.28 -15.22
N ARG A 322 -23.98 -5.29 -16.01
CA ARG A 322 -25.21 -6.03 -15.66
C ARG A 322 -25.07 -7.54 -15.76
N GLU A 323 -24.10 -8.02 -16.54
CA GLU A 323 -23.78 -9.45 -16.64
C GLU A 323 -23.08 -9.95 -15.35
N THR A 324 -22.35 -9.08 -14.61
CA THR A 324 -21.67 -9.46 -13.35
C THR A 324 -22.61 -10.04 -12.29
N THR A 325 -23.84 -9.53 -12.19
CA THR A 325 -24.89 -10.02 -11.28
C THR A 325 -25.23 -11.49 -11.47
N GLY A 326 -24.95 -12.07 -12.65
CA GLY A 326 -25.17 -13.49 -12.94
C GLY A 326 -23.88 -14.32 -13.04
N GLN A 327 -22.74 -13.79 -12.59
CA GLN A 327 -21.42 -14.41 -12.75
C GLN A 327 -20.75 -14.79 -11.41
N LEU A 328 -21.19 -14.21 -10.29
CA LEU A 328 -20.78 -14.58 -8.93
C LEU A 328 -22.02 -14.81 -8.08
N ASP A 329 -22.04 -15.91 -7.32
CA ASP A 329 -23.19 -16.29 -6.48
C ASP A 329 -23.53 -15.18 -5.47
N VAL A 330 -22.52 -14.53 -4.87
CA VAL A 330 -22.72 -13.41 -3.92
C VAL A 330 -23.34 -12.17 -4.57
N LEU A 331 -23.01 -11.85 -5.82
CA LEU A 331 -23.63 -10.74 -6.57
C LEU A 331 -25.07 -11.09 -6.98
N PHE A 332 -25.33 -12.36 -7.28
CA PHE A 332 -26.65 -12.89 -7.61
C PHE A 332 -27.59 -12.88 -6.40
N GLU A 333 -27.13 -13.37 -5.25
CA GLU A 333 -27.91 -13.42 -4.00
C GLU A 333 -28.22 -12.02 -3.45
N ALA A 334 -27.27 -11.09 -3.53
CA ALA A 334 -27.49 -9.69 -3.18
C ALA A 334 -28.22 -8.88 -4.28
N ASN A 335 -28.39 -9.44 -5.48
CA ASN A 335 -28.97 -8.82 -6.67
C ASN A 335 -28.35 -7.43 -6.97
N ILE A 336 -27.02 -7.39 -7.07
CA ILE A 336 -26.23 -6.18 -7.37
C ILE A 336 -25.18 -6.43 -8.45
N VAL A 337 -24.60 -5.36 -8.97
CA VAL A 337 -23.47 -5.39 -9.91
C VAL A 337 -22.15 -5.18 -9.14
N ASP A 338 -21.04 -5.64 -9.70
CA ASP A 338 -19.71 -5.44 -9.10
C ASP A 338 -19.36 -3.94 -8.90
N ALA A 339 -18.94 -3.60 -7.69
CA ALA A 339 -18.49 -2.27 -7.30
C ALA A 339 -17.24 -1.81 -8.09
N GLY A 340 -16.27 -2.71 -8.31
CA GLY A 340 -15.05 -2.41 -9.06
C GLY A 340 -15.35 -2.09 -10.52
N SER A 341 -16.17 -2.93 -11.16
CA SER A 341 -16.72 -2.72 -12.50
C SER A 341 -17.48 -1.41 -12.61
N THR A 342 -18.32 -1.07 -11.63
CA THR A 342 -19.12 0.16 -11.63
C THR A 342 -18.24 1.40 -11.78
N GLY A 343 -17.10 1.44 -11.07
CA GLY A 343 -16.09 2.48 -11.23
C GLY A 343 -15.52 2.58 -12.65
N ILE A 344 -15.15 1.44 -13.27
CA ILE A 344 -14.64 1.42 -14.65
C ILE A 344 -15.67 1.95 -15.65
N VAL A 345 -16.96 1.61 -15.49
CA VAL A 345 -18.00 2.10 -16.41
C VAL A 345 -18.22 3.61 -16.25
N GLU A 346 -18.19 4.16 -15.03
CA GLU A 346 -18.24 5.63 -14.82
C GLU A 346 -17.02 6.34 -15.46
N LEU A 347 -15.81 5.79 -15.34
CA LEU A 347 -14.63 6.30 -16.05
C LEU A 347 -14.87 6.39 -17.57
N PHE A 348 -15.55 5.40 -18.15
CA PHE A 348 -15.85 5.33 -19.58
C PHE A 348 -17.03 6.23 -20.02
N ASP A 349 -18.05 6.37 -19.18
CA ASP A 349 -19.12 7.35 -19.38
C ASP A 349 -18.58 8.78 -19.45
N LEU A 350 -17.61 9.10 -18.58
CA LEU A 350 -16.90 10.37 -18.59
C LEU A 350 -15.95 10.56 -19.77
N LEU A 351 -15.37 9.49 -20.31
CA LEU A 351 -14.56 9.56 -21.53
C LEU A 351 -15.45 9.95 -22.72
N TYR A 352 -16.58 9.27 -22.91
CA TYR A 352 -17.58 9.61 -23.93
C TYR A 352 -18.09 11.05 -23.82
N LEU A 353 -18.47 11.49 -22.61
CA LEU A 353 -18.87 12.87 -22.31
C LEU A 353 -17.74 13.89 -22.58
N THR A 354 -16.48 13.49 -22.49
CA THR A 354 -15.33 14.38 -22.67
C THR A 354 -14.90 14.52 -24.12
N VAL A 355 -15.09 13.49 -24.96
CA VAL A 355 -14.86 13.58 -26.40
C VAL A 355 -16.07 14.13 -27.17
N THR A 356 -17.30 13.67 -26.87
CA THR A 356 -18.49 14.10 -27.63
C THR A 356 -19.12 15.39 -27.11
N GLY A 357 -18.86 15.77 -25.86
CA GLY A 357 -19.57 16.84 -25.16
C GLY A 357 -21.04 16.51 -24.81
N ARG A 358 -21.55 15.33 -25.20
CA ARG A 358 -22.94 14.91 -24.94
C ARG A 358 -23.08 14.42 -23.51
N ALA A 359 -24.12 14.87 -22.81
CA ALA A 359 -24.43 14.42 -21.46
C ALA A 359 -24.67 12.89 -21.43
N PRO A 360 -24.20 12.17 -20.39
CA PRO A 360 -24.63 10.80 -20.15
C PRO A 360 -26.13 10.76 -19.86
N THR A 361 -26.76 9.62 -20.14
CA THR A 361 -28.23 9.50 -20.20
C THR A 361 -28.94 9.62 -18.85
N SER A 362 -28.21 9.52 -17.74
CA SER A 362 -28.68 9.85 -16.40
C SER A 362 -27.71 10.83 -15.73
N GLU A 363 -28.23 11.85 -15.04
CA GLU A 363 -27.41 12.83 -14.32
C GLU A 363 -26.78 12.23 -13.05
N ARG A 364 -27.47 11.25 -12.45
CA ARG A 364 -27.19 10.71 -11.10
C ARG A 364 -26.03 9.70 -11.03
N GLY A 365 -25.63 9.12 -12.16
CA GLY A 365 -24.54 8.14 -12.22
C GLY A 365 -25.01 6.69 -12.06
N ILE A 366 -24.19 5.78 -12.59
CA ILE A 366 -24.52 4.35 -12.71
C ILE A 366 -24.59 3.66 -11.34
N ALA A 367 -23.75 4.07 -10.39
CA ALA A 367 -23.78 3.55 -9.02
C ALA A 367 -25.11 3.87 -8.32
N HIS A 368 -25.66 5.07 -8.56
CA HIS A 368 -26.97 5.46 -8.06
C HIS A 368 -28.10 4.66 -8.73
N ASP A 369 -28.07 4.54 -10.06
CA ASP A 369 -29.07 3.78 -10.82
C ASP A 369 -29.03 2.27 -10.50
N ALA A 370 -27.90 1.74 -10.01
CA ALA A 370 -27.74 0.34 -9.59
C ALA A 370 -28.12 0.09 -8.11
N SER A 371 -27.89 1.05 -7.22
CA SER A 371 -28.22 0.94 -5.79
C SER A 371 -29.67 1.35 -5.46
N ALA A 372 -30.32 2.16 -6.32
CA ALA A 372 -31.68 2.68 -6.15
C ALA A 372 -32.80 1.63 -6.30
N GLY A 373 -32.82 0.67 -5.38
CA GLY A 373 -33.82 -0.39 -5.29
C GLY A 373 -33.47 -1.49 -4.29
N VAL A 374 -32.20 -1.60 -3.89
CA VAL A 374 -31.71 -2.68 -3.04
C VAL A 374 -31.75 -2.28 -1.56
N ALA A 375 -32.74 -2.78 -0.84
CA ALA A 375 -32.72 -2.79 0.62
C ALA A 375 -31.77 -3.92 1.06
N LEU A 376 -30.47 -3.65 1.01
CA LEU A 376 -29.42 -4.60 1.40
C LEU A 376 -29.69 -5.14 2.82
N PRO A 377 -29.77 -6.47 3.01
CA PRO A 377 -29.55 -7.04 4.32
C PRO A 377 -28.15 -6.64 4.79
N VAL A 378 -27.99 -6.32 6.07
CA VAL A 378 -26.64 -6.33 6.67
C VAL A 378 -26.22 -7.80 6.73
N LEU A 379 -25.42 -8.24 5.76
CA LEU A 379 -24.92 -9.61 5.65
C LEU A 379 -23.81 -9.86 6.68
N THR A 380 -24.20 -9.96 7.95
CA THR A 380 -23.31 -10.40 9.03
C THR A 380 -22.92 -11.87 8.83
N GLY A 381 -21.72 -12.14 8.32
CA GLY A 381 -21.10 -13.48 8.25
C GLY A 381 -21.85 -14.48 7.35
N GLY A 382 -21.69 -14.39 6.03
CA GLY A 382 -22.47 -15.18 5.04
C GLY A 382 -21.80 -16.41 4.41
N GLY A 383 -20.46 -16.49 4.38
CA GLY A 383 -19.70 -17.53 3.65
C GLY A 383 -19.60 -17.27 2.13
N HIS A 384 -18.51 -17.63 1.45
CA HIS A 384 -17.68 -18.83 1.63
C HIS A 384 -16.17 -18.55 1.51
N GLY A 385 -15.42 -18.80 2.59
CA GLY A 385 -13.96 -18.74 2.65
C GLY A 385 -13.42 -19.42 3.92
N ASP A 386 -12.17 -19.86 3.91
CA ASP A 386 -11.47 -20.44 5.08
C ASP A 386 -11.03 -19.32 6.04
N GLY A 387 -11.97 -18.79 6.83
CA GLY A 387 -11.76 -17.64 7.71
C GLY A 387 -12.25 -16.33 7.09
N GLU A 388 -12.53 -15.35 7.93
CA GLU A 388 -12.73 -13.96 7.52
C GLU A 388 -11.33 -13.30 7.45
N ASP A 389 -11.02 -12.61 6.36
CA ASP A 389 -9.72 -11.95 6.19
C ASP A 389 -9.61 -10.76 7.17
N ALA A 390 -8.61 -10.80 8.05
CA ALA A 390 -8.46 -9.83 9.14
C ALA A 390 -7.47 -8.70 8.82
N LEU A 391 -6.48 -8.92 7.95
CA LEU A 391 -5.43 -7.94 7.65
C LEU A 391 -5.22 -7.75 6.13
N GLU A 392 -5.15 -6.48 5.71
CA GLU A 392 -4.63 -6.05 4.41
C GLU A 392 -3.13 -5.73 4.54
N LEU A 393 -2.31 -6.29 3.63
CA LEU A 393 -0.87 -6.01 3.53
C LEU A 393 -0.53 -5.40 2.17
N VAL A 394 -0.13 -4.13 2.16
CA VAL A 394 0.38 -3.44 0.96
C VAL A 394 1.87 -3.17 1.13
N PHE A 395 2.70 -3.74 0.27
CA PHE A 395 4.16 -3.60 0.35
C PHE A 395 4.87 -3.55 -1.00
N HIS A 396 6.07 -2.99 -0.99
CA HIS A 396 6.95 -2.90 -2.16
C HIS A 396 8.18 -3.82 -2.03
N LEU A 397 8.67 -4.31 -3.17
CA LEU A 397 9.84 -5.18 -3.26
C LEU A 397 11.05 -4.49 -3.92
N ALA A 398 12.26 -4.77 -3.43
CA ALA A 398 13.51 -4.15 -3.86
C ALA A 398 14.17 -4.81 -5.09
N GLU A 399 13.73 -6.00 -5.50
CA GLU A 399 14.21 -6.68 -6.71
C GLU A 399 13.72 -5.95 -7.98
N GLU A 400 14.68 -5.48 -8.80
CA GLU A 400 14.41 -4.74 -10.04
C GLU A 400 13.65 -5.58 -11.09
N LYS A 401 13.81 -6.91 -11.07
CA LYS A 401 13.28 -7.81 -12.12
C LYS A 401 11.93 -8.36 -11.74
N ASP A 402 10.95 -8.22 -12.63
CA ASP A 402 9.60 -8.77 -12.46
C ASP A 402 9.59 -10.23 -11.96
N ARG A 403 9.13 -10.42 -10.71
CA ARG A 403 8.87 -11.73 -10.08
C ARG A 403 7.39 -11.97 -9.81
N THR A 404 6.47 -11.30 -10.49
CA THR A 404 5.01 -11.45 -10.33
C THR A 404 4.57 -12.92 -10.31
N ARG A 405 4.99 -13.71 -11.31
CA ARG A 405 4.63 -15.14 -11.39
C ARG A 405 5.28 -16.00 -10.29
N PRO A 406 6.56 -15.83 -9.90
CA PRO A 406 7.12 -16.40 -8.67
C PRO A 406 6.38 -16.00 -7.38
N VAL A 407 6.18 -14.71 -7.12
CA VAL A 407 5.63 -14.18 -5.85
C VAL A 407 4.19 -14.65 -5.63
N LYS A 408 3.32 -14.62 -6.65
CA LYS A 408 1.96 -15.20 -6.55
C LYS A 408 1.94 -16.66 -6.08
N ARG A 409 2.93 -17.47 -6.49
CA ARG A 409 3.07 -18.88 -6.08
C ARG A 409 3.76 -19.09 -4.73
N LEU A 410 4.19 -18.00 -4.08
CA LEU A 410 4.62 -17.97 -2.69
C LEU A 410 3.45 -17.52 -1.80
N LEU A 411 2.78 -16.42 -2.17
CA LEU A 411 1.60 -15.91 -1.47
C LEU A 411 0.48 -16.96 -1.38
N ALA A 412 0.16 -17.64 -2.49
CA ALA A 412 -0.80 -18.75 -2.51
C ALA A 412 -0.39 -19.99 -1.67
N LYS A 413 0.86 -20.08 -1.21
CA LYS A 413 1.30 -21.12 -0.25
C LYS A 413 1.27 -20.62 1.20
N ALA A 414 1.46 -19.32 1.41
CA ALA A 414 1.25 -18.65 2.69
C ALA A 414 -0.24 -18.36 2.97
N ARG A 415 -1.16 -18.94 2.17
CA ARG A 415 -2.62 -18.76 2.20
C ARG A 415 -3.07 -17.30 2.08
N GLY A 416 -2.26 -16.45 1.44
CA GLY A 416 -2.68 -15.11 1.06
C GLY A 416 -3.88 -15.15 0.10
N THR A 417 -4.96 -14.50 0.51
CA THR A 417 -6.22 -14.30 -0.19
C THR A 417 -6.18 -12.98 -0.98
N SER A 418 -7.14 -12.82 -1.90
CA SER A 418 -7.33 -11.59 -2.69
C SER A 418 -6.03 -10.98 -3.30
N VAL A 419 -5.08 -11.82 -3.70
CA VAL A 419 -3.72 -11.38 -4.07
C VAL A 419 -3.68 -10.65 -5.41
N VAL A 420 -3.17 -9.41 -5.41
CA VAL A 420 -2.88 -8.62 -6.61
C VAL A 420 -1.41 -8.17 -6.58
N VAL A 421 -0.69 -8.38 -7.68
CA VAL A 421 0.74 -8.03 -7.78
C VAL A 421 0.96 -7.19 -9.03
N SER A 422 1.50 -5.98 -8.84
CA SER A 422 1.84 -5.00 -9.88
C SER A 422 3.30 -4.58 -9.68
N TRP A 423 4.23 -5.31 -10.30
CA TRP A 423 5.64 -5.27 -9.92
C TRP A 423 6.23 -3.84 -9.80
N PRO A 424 6.88 -3.47 -8.67
CA PRO A 424 7.22 -4.31 -7.51
C PRO A 424 6.20 -4.29 -6.36
N MET A 425 5.05 -3.63 -6.51
CA MET A 425 4.01 -3.58 -5.48
C MET A 425 3.28 -4.93 -5.36
N VAL A 426 3.06 -5.35 -4.13
CA VAL A 426 2.22 -6.49 -3.73
C VAL A 426 1.09 -5.98 -2.85
N HIS A 427 -0.12 -6.44 -3.12
CA HIS A 427 -1.24 -6.37 -2.21
C HIS A 427 -1.82 -7.78 -1.98
N VAL A 428 -2.10 -8.11 -0.73
CA VAL A 428 -2.58 -9.42 -0.29
C VAL A 428 -3.39 -9.27 1.00
N HIS A 429 -4.51 -9.98 1.07
CA HIS A 429 -5.29 -10.16 2.30
C HIS A 429 -4.85 -11.45 3.00
N VAL A 430 -4.99 -11.49 4.33
CA VAL A 430 -4.65 -12.67 5.16
C VAL A 430 -5.60 -12.79 6.37
N PRO A 431 -5.87 -14.01 6.87
CA PRO A 431 -6.82 -14.24 7.96
C PRO A 431 -6.29 -13.89 9.36
N ASP A 432 -4.96 -13.78 9.55
CA ASP A 432 -4.34 -13.51 10.85
C ASP A 432 -2.87 -13.06 10.73
N GLU A 433 -2.28 -12.69 11.87
CA GLU A 433 -0.88 -12.27 12.02
C GLU A 433 0.15 -13.36 11.68
N GLU A 434 -0.15 -14.65 11.89
CA GLU A 434 0.77 -15.75 11.56
C GLU A 434 0.92 -15.87 10.04
N HIS A 435 -0.20 -15.83 9.32
CA HIS A 435 -0.23 -15.82 7.86
C HIS A 435 0.37 -14.51 7.30
N ALA A 436 0.18 -13.37 7.96
CA ALA A 436 0.82 -12.10 7.60
C ALA A 436 2.36 -12.19 7.67
N LEU A 437 2.90 -12.67 8.80
CA LEU A 437 4.33 -12.83 8.99
C LEU A 437 4.91 -13.90 8.05
N ALA A 438 4.16 -14.96 7.75
CA ALA A 438 4.54 -15.98 6.77
C ALA A 438 4.60 -15.42 5.33
N VAL A 439 3.65 -14.56 4.94
CA VAL A 439 3.67 -13.82 3.67
C VAL A 439 4.92 -12.96 3.55
N LEU A 440 5.19 -12.13 4.56
CA LEU A 440 6.32 -11.20 4.53
C LEU A 440 7.66 -11.94 4.55
N THR A 441 7.78 -13.00 5.37
CA THR A 441 8.98 -13.87 5.41
C THR A 441 9.21 -14.61 4.10
N ALA A 442 8.15 -15.03 3.38
CA ALA A 442 8.28 -15.61 2.04
C ALA A 442 8.71 -14.58 0.97
N CYS A 443 8.47 -13.29 1.21
CA CYS A 443 8.82 -12.18 0.32
C CYS A 443 10.16 -11.49 0.66
N ASP A 444 10.70 -11.65 1.86
CA ASP A 444 12.00 -11.10 2.32
C ASP A 444 13.16 -11.40 1.36
N ALA A 445 13.14 -12.55 0.68
CA ALA A 445 14.10 -12.93 -0.35
C ALA A 445 14.14 -12.00 -1.59
N TYR A 446 13.16 -11.10 -1.73
CA TYR A 446 13.11 -10.03 -2.74
C TYR A 446 13.31 -8.62 -2.14
N GLY A 447 13.50 -8.53 -0.81
CA GLY A 447 13.65 -7.32 0.00
C GLY A 447 12.37 -6.51 0.10
N VAL A 448 11.70 -6.52 1.26
CA VAL A 448 10.52 -5.66 1.50
C VAL A 448 11.01 -4.24 1.83
N SER A 449 10.74 -3.27 0.95
CA SER A 449 11.28 -1.90 1.07
C SER A 449 10.40 -0.94 1.89
N ASP A 450 9.08 -1.12 1.80
CA ASP A 450 8.08 -0.45 2.62
C ASP A 450 6.83 -1.32 2.77
N LEU A 451 6.13 -1.17 3.91
CA LEU A 451 4.95 -1.94 4.30
C LEU A 451 3.90 -1.03 4.96
N ARG A 452 2.64 -1.18 4.55
CA ARG A 452 1.44 -0.81 5.31
C ARG A 452 0.69 -2.09 5.69
N VAL A 453 0.19 -2.12 6.93
CA VAL A 453 -0.79 -3.09 7.43
C VAL A 453 -2.09 -2.31 7.71
N GLU A 454 -3.24 -2.91 7.45
CA GLU A 454 -4.55 -2.33 7.76
C GLU A 454 -5.48 -3.43 8.31
N ASP A 455 -6.16 -3.16 9.43
CA ASP A 455 -7.04 -4.13 10.11
C ASP A 455 -8.46 -4.04 9.54
N LEU A 456 -8.88 -5.11 8.86
CA LEU A 456 -10.16 -5.22 8.17
C LEU A 456 -11.33 -5.52 9.13
N SER A 457 -11.06 -5.93 10.38
CA SER A 457 -12.09 -6.15 11.40
C SER A 457 -12.64 -4.83 11.96
N VAL A 458 -11.86 -3.75 11.90
CA VAL A 458 -12.23 -2.41 12.37
C VAL A 458 -13.07 -1.70 11.31
N THR A 459 -14.37 -2.01 11.31
CA THR A 459 -15.39 -1.45 10.38
C THR A 459 -15.65 0.05 10.59
N GLY A 460 -14.70 0.88 10.14
CA GLY A 460 -14.78 2.33 10.23
C GLY A 460 -13.47 3.01 9.87
N GLY A 461 -13.08 2.94 8.59
CA GLY A 461 -11.83 3.53 8.09
C GLY A 461 -11.62 4.97 8.55
N SER A 462 -10.62 5.17 9.39
CA SER A 462 -10.25 6.48 9.91
C SER A 462 -9.75 7.37 8.77
N ASP A 463 -10.35 8.55 8.59
CA ASP A 463 -9.84 9.60 7.69
C ASP A 463 -8.65 10.27 8.39
N THR A 464 -7.53 9.52 8.48
CA THR A 464 -6.43 9.78 9.40
C THR A 464 -5.85 11.17 9.20
N ARG A 465 -5.91 11.98 10.28
CA ARG A 465 -5.49 13.39 10.24
C ARG A 465 -3.98 13.57 10.13
N THR A 466 -3.24 12.50 10.43
CA THR A 466 -1.79 12.44 10.50
C THR A 466 -1.33 11.16 9.80
N THR A 467 -0.24 11.22 9.03
CA THR A 467 0.42 10.02 8.50
C THR A 467 1.65 9.72 9.36
N VAL A 468 1.67 8.60 10.06
CA VAL A 468 2.86 8.14 10.78
C VAL A 468 3.76 7.34 9.84
N ILE A 469 5.03 7.73 9.74
CA ILE A 469 6.05 7.01 8.96
C ILE A 469 7.15 6.51 9.90
N ALA A 470 7.20 5.21 10.12
CA ALA A 470 8.19 4.56 10.98
C ALA A 470 9.37 4.01 10.16
N PHE A 471 10.53 3.91 10.81
CA PHE A 471 11.72 3.23 10.30
C PHE A 471 11.96 1.96 11.10
N ALA A 472 12.29 0.85 10.43
CA ALA A 472 12.70 -0.41 11.06
C ALA A 472 13.57 -1.25 10.11
N SER A 473 14.21 -2.33 10.57
CA SER A 473 14.94 -3.30 9.72
C SER A 473 14.45 -4.73 9.99
N GLY A 474 14.12 -5.46 8.92
CA GLY A 474 13.67 -6.86 8.98
C GLY A 474 12.15 -7.03 9.11
N VAL A 475 11.60 -7.99 8.37
CA VAL A 475 10.15 -8.13 8.14
C VAL A 475 9.28 -8.28 9.38
N GLY A 476 9.79 -8.88 10.47
CA GLY A 476 9.01 -9.01 11.70
C GLY A 476 8.90 -7.69 12.49
N LEU A 477 9.90 -6.81 12.38
CA LEU A 477 9.81 -5.44 12.90
C LEU A 477 9.00 -4.52 11.98
N LEU A 478 9.11 -4.69 10.66
CA LEU A 478 8.23 -3.99 9.72
C LEU A 478 6.77 -4.29 10.04
N PHE A 479 6.43 -5.57 10.29
CA PHE A 479 5.09 -5.99 10.63
C PHE A 479 4.62 -5.45 12.00
N ALA A 480 5.43 -5.61 13.06
CA ALA A 480 5.08 -5.14 14.40
C ALA A 480 4.85 -3.62 14.46
N CYS A 481 5.65 -2.82 13.76
CA CYS A 481 5.41 -1.39 13.62
C CYS A 481 4.16 -1.09 12.76
N GLY A 482 3.90 -1.89 11.72
CA GLY A 482 2.76 -1.70 10.81
C GLY A 482 1.41 -1.92 11.47
N LEU A 483 1.31 -2.84 12.43
CA LEU A 483 0.12 -3.08 13.26
C LEU A 483 -0.32 -1.85 14.10
N GLN A 484 0.52 -0.81 14.20
CA GLN A 484 0.23 0.44 14.92
C GLN A 484 -0.21 1.59 13.98
N ASP A 485 -0.77 1.25 12.81
CA ASP A 485 -1.12 2.15 11.68
C ASP A 485 0.07 3.03 11.20
N ALA A 486 1.30 2.53 11.34
CA ALA A 486 2.47 3.17 10.74
C ALA A 486 2.67 2.67 9.30
N LEU A 487 3.00 3.60 8.39
CA LEU A 487 3.67 3.25 7.14
C LEU A 487 5.15 3.03 7.44
N VAL A 488 5.63 1.79 7.33
CA VAL A 488 6.98 1.43 7.79
C VAL A 488 7.93 1.29 6.60
N LEU A 489 9.10 1.93 6.69
CA LEU A 489 10.16 1.86 5.68
C LEU A 489 11.34 1.02 6.19
N ASP A 490 11.92 0.18 5.32
CA ASP A 490 13.13 -0.59 5.64
C ASP A 490 14.36 0.33 5.70
N SER A 491 14.98 0.40 6.88
CA SER A 491 16.12 1.26 7.18
C SER A 491 17.41 0.80 6.51
N ASP A 492 17.51 -0.50 6.18
CA ASP A 492 18.61 -1.05 5.39
C ASP A 492 18.40 -0.86 3.87
N HIS A 493 17.21 -0.44 3.40
CA HIS A 493 16.93 -0.25 1.98
C HIS A 493 17.69 0.95 1.39
N PRO A 494 18.45 0.80 0.29
CA PRO A 494 19.30 1.88 -0.25
C PRO A 494 18.57 3.18 -0.60
N ALA A 495 17.31 3.09 -1.04
CA ALA A 495 16.48 4.22 -1.45
C ALA A 495 15.54 4.75 -0.36
N VAL A 496 15.67 4.32 0.90
CA VAL A 496 14.72 4.65 1.99
C VAL A 496 14.48 6.16 2.18
N HIS A 497 15.50 7.01 1.98
CA HIS A 497 15.37 8.47 2.10
C HIS A 497 14.74 9.14 0.87
N GLU A 498 14.86 8.51 -0.31
CA GLU A 498 14.15 8.92 -1.52
C GLU A 498 12.66 8.55 -1.40
N ARG A 499 12.37 7.32 -0.96
CA ARG A 499 11.02 6.83 -0.68
C ARG A 499 10.30 7.68 0.37
N LEU A 500 10.97 8.04 1.47
CA LEU A 500 10.44 9.01 2.45
C LEU A 500 10.10 10.36 1.81
N THR A 501 10.93 10.85 0.89
CA THR A 501 10.70 12.13 0.20
C THR A 501 9.49 12.06 -0.74
N GLU A 502 9.30 10.94 -1.46
CA GLU A 502 8.07 10.71 -2.24
C GLU A 502 6.83 10.75 -1.34
N LEU A 503 6.84 9.99 -0.25
CA LEU A 503 5.69 9.82 0.64
C LEU A 503 5.28 11.12 1.35
N ILE A 504 6.26 11.93 1.75
CA ILE A 504 6.02 13.29 2.29
C ILE A 504 5.42 14.21 1.22
N ALA A 505 5.81 14.07 -0.06
CA ALA A 505 5.28 14.90 -1.15
C ALA A 505 3.87 14.47 -1.62
N ASP A 506 3.57 13.17 -1.60
CA ASP A 506 2.28 12.60 -1.99
C ASP A 506 1.22 12.67 -0.85
N ALA A 507 1.62 12.98 0.39
CA ALA A 507 0.73 13.09 1.54
C ALA A 507 -0.45 14.08 1.34
N SER A 508 -1.51 13.91 2.13
CA SER A 508 -2.64 14.87 2.20
C SER A 508 -2.95 15.34 3.63
N SER A 509 -2.05 15.02 4.55
CA SER A 509 -2.13 15.18 6.00
C SER A 509 -0.71 15.43 6.53
N PRO A 510 -0.53 16.16 7.65
CA PRO A 510 0.77 16.27 8.32
C PRO A 510 1.41 14.92 8.60
N VAL A 511 2.74 14.87 8.54
CA VAL A 511 3.53 13.64 8.64
C VAL A 511 4.33 13.62 9.94
N VAL A 512 4.25 12.52 10.69
CA VAL A 512 5.12 12.26 11.85
C VAL A 512 6.11 11.17 11.49
N VAL A 513 7.40 11.50 11.45
CA VAL A 513 8.46 10.53 11.14
C VAL A 513 9.13 10.03 12.41
N VAL A 514 9.27 8.71 12.55
CA VAL A 514 9.82 8.01 13.72
C VAL A 514 11.07 7.20 13.33
N PRO A 515 12.29 7.75 13.48
CA PRO A 515 13.53 7.10 13.03
C PRO A 515 14.04 6.03 14.00
N ASP A 516 14.50 4.90 13.46
CA ASP A 516 14.99 3.72 14.20
C ASP A 516 16.31 3.92 14.96
N SER A 517 17.09 4.92 14.56
CA SER A 517 18.51 5.01 14.87
C SER A 517 19.01 6.45 14.85
N ALA A 518 20.07 6.73 15.62
CA ALA A 518 20.73 8.04 15.58
C ALA A 518 21.29 8.40 14.17
N ALA A 519 21.49 7.41 13.29
CA ALA A 519 21.89 7.61 11.91
C ALA A 519 20.71 8.03 11.02
N ALA A 520 19.56 7.35 11.12
CA ALA A 520 18.32 7.74 10.44
C ALA A 520 17.83 9.11 10.92
N LEU A 521 17.74 9.32 12.24
CA LEU A 521 17.33 10.59 12.86
C LEU A 521 18.10 11.79 12.29
N LYS A 522 19.44 11.68 12.21
CA LYS A 522 20.29 12.74 11.67
C LYS A 522 20.04 13.01 10.18
N ARG A 523 19.72 11.99 9.37
CA ARG A 523 19.40 12.16 7.94
C ARG A 523 18.03 12.80 7.76
N VAL A 524 17.00 12.29 8.43
CA VAL A 524 15.63 12.83 8.38
C VAL A 524 15.60 14.29 8.84
N GLN A 525 16.29 14.63 9.94
CA GLN A 525 16.42 16.02 10.40
C GLN A 525 17.15 16.92 9.40
N ALA A 526 18.16 16.42 8.68
CA ALA A 526 18.91 17.19 7.69
C ALA A 526 18.14 17.41 6.37
N ALA A 527 17.18 16.53 6.05
CA ALA A 527 16.38 16.61 4.82
C ALA A 527 15.03 17.32 5.04
N HIS A 528 14.34 17.06 6.15
CA HIS A 528 12.95 17.48 6.38
C HIS A 528 12.74 18.30 7.67
N GLY A 529 13.77 18.52 8.50
CA GLY A 529 13.67 19.21 9.79
C GLY A 529 13.30 20.71 9.74
N THR A 530 12.93 21.24 8.58
CA THR A 530 12.40 22.60 8.37
C THR A 530 11.16 22.63 7.46
N ALA A 531 10.52 21.48 7.19
CA ALA A 531 9.25 21.42 6.47
C ALA A 531 8.09 21.68 7.45
N GLU A 532 7.10 22.50 7.05
CA GLU A 532 6.07 22.98 7.98
C GLU A 532 5.10 21.88 8.44
N ASP A 533 4.81 20.91 7.56
CA ASP A 533 3.89 19.79 7.81
C ASP A 533 4.61 18.49 8.25
N VAL A 534 5.91 18.52 8.56
CA VAL A 534 6.68 17.32 8.96
C VAL A 534 7.23 17.46 10.38
N SER A 535 6.72 16.62 11.28
CA SER A 535 7.22 16.48 12.64
C SER A 535 8.12 15.25 12.77
N ILE A 536 9.14 15.31 13.63
CA ILE A 536 10.15 14.25 13.77
C ILE A 536 10.27 13.85 15.24
N VAL A 537 9.93 12.61 15.57
CA VAL A 537 10.15 12.01 16.89
C VAL A 537 11.65 11.75 17.08
N ARG A 538 12.20 12.04 18.27
CA ARG A 538 13.66 11.95 18.53
C ARG A 538 14.14 10.55 18.94
N SER A 539 13.53 9.51 18.38
CA SER A 539 13.96 8.13 18.61
C SER A 539 15.36 7.86 18.02
N ARG A 540 16.06 6.90 18.63
CA ARG A 540 17.45 6.50 18.33
C ARG A 540 17.67 4.98 18.43
N SER A 541 16.60 4.23 18.69
CA SER A 541 16.60 2.77 18.88
C SER A 541 15.20 2.25 18.53
N VAL A 542 15.11 1.08 17.90
CA VAL A 542 13.81 0.50 17.52
C VAL A 542 12.88 0.22 18.71
N ALA A 543 13.41 -0.07 19.90
CA ALA A 543 12.56 -0.19 21.09
C ALA A 543 11.83 1.13 21.41
N ALA A 544 12.50 2.28 21.24
CA ALA A 544 11.87 3.61 21.35
C ALA A 544 11.10 4.05 20.08
N VAL A 545 11.08 3.24 19.02
CA VAL A 545 10.07 3.35 17.94
C VAL A 545 8.79 2.64 18.39
N LEU A 546 8.89 1.43 18.94
CA LEU A 546 7.74 0.69 19.45
C LEU A 546 7.01 1.45 20.57
N SER A 547 7.72 1.96 21.59
CA SER A 547 7.12 2.83 22.63
C SER A 547 6.43 4.07 22.06
N ALA A 548 6.98 4.65 20.99
CA ALA A 548 6.38 5.81 20.32
C ALA A 548 5.11 5.44 19.56
N LEU A 549 5.07 4.26 18.94
CA LEU A 549 3.91 3.79 18.18
C LEU A 549 2.78 3.30 19.09
N ALA A 550 3.11 2.70 20.24
CA ALA A 550 2.13 2.21 21.22
C ALA A 550 1.23 3.31 21.84
N VAL A 551 1.61 4.58 21.69
CA VAL A 551 0.82 5.77 22.12
C VAL A 551 0.17 6.52 20.95
N HIS A 552 0.10 5.94 19.76
CA HIS A 552 -0.50 6.56 18.59
C HIS A 552 -2.05 6.51 18.63
N ASP A 553 -2.69 7.67 18.85
CA ASP A 553 -4.12 7.86 18.57
C ASP A 553 -4.31 8.65 17.27
N ALA A 554 -4.82 7.99 16.23
CA ALA A 554 -5.04 8.59 14.91
C ALA A 554 -6.19 9.61 14.86
N ALA A 555 -6.99 9.74 15.93
CA ALA A 555 -8.08 10.72 16.02
C ALA A 555 -7.62 12.10 16.51
N GLU A 556 -6.48 12.20 17.19
CA GLU A 556 -6.00 13.43 17.84
C GLU A 556 -5.39 14.47 16.89
N ASP A 557 -5.03 15.65 17.42
CA ASP A 557 -4.30 16.68 16.66
C ASP A 557 -2.86 16.20 16.34
N PRO A 558 -2.32 16.44 15.13
CA PRO A 558 -0.96 16.05 14.75
C PRO A 558 0.15 16.50 15.72
N ARG A 559 -0.07 17.57 16.49
CA ARG A 559 0.88 18.09 17.49
C ARG A 559 0.78 17.39 18.84
N VAL A 560 -0.40 16.88 19.19
CA VAL A 560 -0.60 16.03 20.38
C VAL A 560 0.07 14.69 20.10
N ILE A 561 -0.26 14.05 18.97
CA ILE A 561 0.40 12.84 18.47
C ILE A 561 1.93 13.02 18.47
N HIS A 562 2.48 14.09 17.87
CA HIS A 562 3.93 14.30 17.89
C HIS A 562 4.52 14.49 19.30
N ALA A 563 3.80 15.14 20.21
CA ALA A 563 4.26 15.35 21.59
C ALA A 563 4.30 14.04 22.37
N ASP A 564 3.20 13.29 22.38
CA ASP A 564 3.04 12.08 23.19
C ASP A 564 3.99 10.97 22.70
N MET A 565 4.08 10.76 21.37
CA MET A 565 5.08 9.89 20.75
C MET A 565 6.52 10.31 21.06
N SER A 566 6.78 11.61 21.23
CA SER A 566 8.11 12.13 21.61
C SER A 566 8.41 12.02 23.09
N GLU A 567 7.41 12.01 23.96
CA GLU A 567 7.56 11.77 25.40
C GLU A 567 7.83 10.28 25.66
N ALA A 568 7.03 9.38 25.08
CA ALA A 568 7.26 7.93 25.15
C ALA A 568 8.65 7.55 24.64
N ALA A 569 9.04 8.00 23.43
CA ALA A 569 10.37 7.75 22.87
C ALA A 569 11.55 8.34 23.66
N ALA A 570 11.29 9.29 24.58
CA ALA A 570 12.28 9.89 25.45
C ALA A 570 12.32 9.24 26.85
N ALA A 571 11.22 8.62 27.29
CA ALA A 571 11.14 7.82 28.50
C ALA A 571 11.84 6.46 28.34
N THR A 572 11.70 5.80 27.19
CA THR A 572 12.27 4.46 26.94
C THR A 572 13.79 4.42 27.17
N ARG A 573 14.21 3.68 28.19
CA ARG A 573 15.62 3.40 28.50
C ARG A 573 16.10 2.25 27.61
N VAL A 574 16.88 2.60 26.60
CA VAL A 574 17.26 1.65 25.53
C VAL A 574 18.70 1.13 25.64
N GLY A 575 18.85 -0.16 25.41
CA GLY A 575 20.13 -0.86 25.30
C GLY A 575 20.16 -1.86 24.16
N ALA A 576 21.34 -2.32 23.77
CA ALA A 576 21.52 -3.32 22.73
C ALA A 576 22.64 -4.32 23.07
N VAL A 577 22.47 -5.57 22.63
CA VAL A 577 23.55 -6.56 22.51
C VAL A 577 24.01 -6.55 21.06
N VAL A 578 25.30 -6.32 20.82
CA VAL A 578 25.91 -6.31 19.48
C VAL A 578 27.17 -7.15 19.43
N GLN A 579 27.44 -7.79 18.28
CA GLN A 579 28.65 -8.59 18.11
C GLN A 579 29.89 -7.71 17.92
N ALA A 580 30.91 -8.00 18.71
CA ALA A 580 32.20 -7.33 18.69
C ALA A 580 32.99 -7.59 17.39
N ARG A 581 33.85 -6.63 17.08
CA ARG A 581 35.06 -6.82 16.27
C ARG A 581 36.23 -6.44 17.17
N THR A 582 37.36 -7.13 17.03
CA THR A 582 38.55 -6.97 17.88
C THR A 582 38.90 -5.50 18.08
N GLY A 583 38.99 -5.07 19.33
CA GLY A 583 39.17 -3.66 19.68
C GLY A 583 39.13 -3.39 21.18
N SER A 584 38.89 -2.13 21.54
CA SER A 584 38.79 -1.71 22.93
C SER A 584 37.89 -0.48 23.12
N ALA A 585 37.38 -0.30 24.34
CA ALA A 585 36.57 0.83 24.77
C ALA A 585 36.90 1.20 26.23
N GLY A 586 37.78 2.19 26.41
CA GLY A 586 38.31 2.53 27.73
C GLY A 586 39.14 1.36 28.30
N PRO A 587 38.79 0.81 29.48
CA PRO A 587 39.49 -0.35 30.05
C PRO A 587 39.03 -1.69 29.44
N LEU A 588 37.94 -1.73 28.69
CA LEU A 588 37.40 -2.97 28.12
C LEU A 588 38.16 -3.33 26.85
N MET A 589 38.70 -4.54 26.79
CA MET A 589 39.24 -5.20 25.60
C MET A 589 38.24 -6.26 25.14
N PHE A 590 38.10 -6.46 23.83
CA PHE A 590 37.20 -7.47 23.26
C PHE A 590 37.71 -7.98 21.91
N GLU A 591 37.39 -9.22 21.59
CA GLU A 591 37.80 -9.93 20.37
C GLU A 591 36.66 -10.07 19.35
N THR A 592 36.98 -10.53 18.14
CA THR A 592 35.97 -10.73 17.08
C THR A 592 35.15 -11.99 17.36
N GLY A 593 34.00 -11.81 18.00
CA GLY A 593 33.08 -12.89 18.35
C GLY A 593 32.24 -12.55 19.57
N ASP A 594 32.86 -11.87 20.53
CA ASP A 594 32.29 -11.44 21.82
C ASP A 594 31.00 -10.62 21.65
N LEU A 595 30.22 -10.53 22.73
CA LEU A 595 28.98 -9.77 22.77
C LEU A 595 29.15 -8.53 23.64
N LEU A 596 28.87 -7.37 23.06
CA LEU A 596 28.98 -6.07 23.73
C LEU A 596 27.60 -5.62 24.17
N THR A 597 27.42 -5.39 25.47
CA THR A 597 26.24 -4.71 25.99
C THR A 597 26.44 -3.20 25.87
N VAL A 598 25.50 -2.50 25.24
CA VAL A 598 25.60 -1.07 24.89
C VAL A 598 24.40 -0.32 25.45
N ILE A 599 24.65 0.73 26.24
CA ILE A 599 23.61 1.63 26.79
C ILE A 599 24.07 3.07 26.57
N ASP A 600 23.22 3.91 25.99
CA ASP A 600 23.53 5.28 25.50
C ASP A 600 24.68 5.34 24.49
N GLY A 601 24.83 4.31 23.65
CA GLY A 601 25.95 4.21 22.70
C GLY A 601 27.31 3.99 23.36
N ARG A 602 27.36 3.68 24.66
CA ARG A 602 28.56 3.31 25.41
C ARG A 602 28.52 1.82 25.73
N ILE A 603 29.60 1.11 25.40
CA ILE A 603 29.81 -0.29 25.81
C ILE A 603 29.91 -0.33 27.35
N ARG A 604 29.19 -1.26 27.97
CA ARG A 604 29.08 -1.39 29.44
C ARG A 604 29.73 -2.67 29.95
N ALA A 605 29.60 -3.77 29.22
CA ALA A 605 30.32 -5.03 29.47
C ALA A 605 30.64 -5.77 28.17
N VAL A 606 31.52 -6.76 28.29
CA VAL A 606 31.91 -7.72 27.27
C VAL A 606 31.56 -9.10 27.84
N GLU A 607 30.73 -9.84 27.13
CA GLU A 607 30.12 -11.10 27.58
C GLU A 607 30.31 -12.13 26.44
N THR A 608 30.36 -13.44 26.72
CA THR A 608 30.57 -14.47 25.68
C THR A 608 29.36 -15.38 25.46
N ASP A 609 28.46 -15.52 26.44
CA ASP A 609 27.19 -16.24 26.28
C ASP A 609 26.05 -15.27 25.90
N PRO A 610 25.24 -15.56 24.87
CA PRO A 610 24.06 -14.77 24.51
C PRO A 610 23.01 -14.60 25.61
N VAL A 611 22.86 -15.60 26.49
CA VAL A 611 21.94 -15.55 27.64
C VAL A 611 22.46 -14.54 28.67
N GLU A 612 23.72 -14.67 29.08
CA GLU A 612 24.36 -13.75 30.03
C GLU A 612 24.33 -12.32 29.49
N ALA A 613 24.63 -12.12 28.20
CA ALA A 613 24.62 -10.81 27.56
C ALA A 613 23.25 -10.12 27.57
N VAL A 614 22.16 -10.87 27.37
CA VAL A 614 20.79 -10.31 27.36
C VAL A 614 20.26 -10.12 28.78
N VAL A 615 20.44 -11.09 29.68
CA VAL A 615 20.01 -10.98 31.09
C VAL A 615 20.76 -9.85 31.80
N ALA A 616 22.09 -9.78 31.66
CA ALA A 616 22.89 -8.71 32.23
C ALA A 616 22.68 -7.35 31.52
N LEU A 617 22.01 -7.29 30.37
CA LEU A 617 21.53 -6.03 29.80
C LEU A 617 20.20 -5.62 30.43
N ALA A 618 19.24 -6.55 30.56
CA ALA A 618 17.94 -6.29 31.20
C ALA A 618 18.10 -5.77 32.63
N GLU A 619 18.90 -6.44 33.47
CA GLU A 619 19.21 -6.01 34.84
C GLU A 619 19.79 -4.58 34.90
N ARG A 620 20.65 -4.22 33.94
CA ARG A 620 21.28 -2.88 33.88
C ARG A 620 20.31 -1.77 33.42
N LEU A 621 19.16 -2.11 32.82
CA LEU A 621 18.10 -1.18 32.46
C LEU A 621 17.01 -1.11 33.56
N LEU A 622 16.63 -2.26 34.12
CA LEU A 622 15.65 -2.43 35.21
C LEU A 622 16.17 -1.96 36.58
N GLY A 623 17.48 -1.82 36.77
CA GLY A 623 18.09 -1.31 38.01
C GLY A 623 17.72 0.14 38.40
N ALA A 624 16.84 0.80 37.65
CA ALA A 624 16.20 2.08 37.99
C ALA A 624 14.66 1.99 38.02
N GLY A 625 14.09 0.78 38.16
CA GLY A 625 12.64 0.50 38.07
C GLY A 625 12.14 0.36 36.63
N GLY A 626 10.84 0.24 36.44
CA GLY A 626 10.14 0.17 35.15
C GLY A 626 8.83 -0.59 35.28
N GLU A 627 8.04 -0.64 34.21
CA GLU A 627 6.78 -1.42 34.18
C GLU A 627 6.75 -2.42 33.01
N LEU A 628 7.37 -2.08 31.87
CA LEU A 628 7.46 -2.92 30.67
C LEU A 628 8.91 -3.07 30.20
N LEU A 629 9.30 -4.30 29.85
CA LEU A 629 10.53 -4.63 29.13
C LEU A 629 10.20 -5.16 27.73
N THR A 630 10.50 -4.38 26.70
CA THR A 630 10.31 -4.75 25.30
C THR A 630 11.60 -5.32 24.73
N VAL A 631 11.57 -6.60 24.33
CA VAL A 631 12.73 -7.39 23.92
C VAL A 631 12.70 -7.64 22.41
N VAL A 632 13.37 -6.80 21.63
CA VAL A 632 13.50 -6.97 20.18
C VAL A 632 14.66 -7.92 19.88
N THR A 633 14.36 -9.09 19.32
CA THR A 633 15.35 -10.15 19.05
C THR A 633 15.73 -10.23 17.56
N GLY A 634 17.00 -10.52 17.26
CA GLY A 634 17.52 -10.71 15.90
C GLY A 634 17.81 -12.19 15.60
N ALA A 635 17.83 -12.55 14.31
CA ALA A 635 17.92 -13.96 13.86
C ALA A 635 19.28 -14.66 14.14
N ARG A 636 20.17 -14.05 14.94
CA ARG A 636 21.41 -14.65 15.46
C ARG A 636 21.31 -15.05 16.93
N LEU A 637 20.26 -14.62 17.63
CA LEU A 637 20.06 -14.93 19.03
C LEU A 637 19.50 -16.36 19.16
N PRO A 638 20.08 -17.24 20.01
CA PRO A 638 19.53 -18.57 20.23
C PRO A 638 18.12 -18.51 20.82
N GLU A 639 17.23 -19.40 20.37
CA GLU A 639 15.84 -19.53 20.87
C GLU A 639 15.77 -19.71 22.39
N THR A 640 16.81 -20.31 22.99
CA THR A 640 16.94 -20.50 24.45
C THR A 640 17.04 -19.19 25.23
N VAL A 641 17.45 -18.07 24.61
CA VAL A 641 17.64 -16.79 25.32
C VAL A 641 16.32 -16.20 25.80
N GLY A 642 15.25 -16.29 25.00
CA GLY A 642 13.92 -15.78 25.40
C GLY A 642 13.37 -16.53 26.61
N ALA A 643 13.45 -17.86 26.61
CA ALA A 643 13.03 -18.70 27.73
C ALA A 643 13.88 -18.48 28.99
N ALA A 644 15.20 -18.32 28.84
CA ALA A 644 16.10 -18.05 29.96
C ALA A 644 15.87 -16.66 30.57
N LEU A 645 15.68 -15.62 29.74
CA LEU A 645 15.35 -14.27 30.19
C LEU A 645 14.01 -14.25 30.94
N SER A 646 12.97 -14.90 30.38
CA SER A 646 11.65 -14.98 31.02
C SER A 646 11.71 -15.68 32.37
N ALA A 647 12.43 -16.80 32.46
CA ALA A 647 12.61 -17.54 33.71
C ALA A 647 13.41 -16.76 34.78
N HIS A 648 14.38 -15.94 34.35
CA HIS A 648 15.15 -15.07 35.24
C HIS A 648 14.29 -13.91 35.77
N LEU A 649 13.60 -13.18 34.88
CA LEU A 649 12.78 -12.02 35.25
C LEU A 649 11.60 -12.42 36.14
N ALA A 650 10.95 -13.56 35.87
CA ALA A 650 9.89 -14.09 36.73
C ALA A 650 10.33 -14.42 38.18
N HIS A 651 11.64 -14.43 38.45
CA HIS A 651 12.19 -14.55 39.80
C HIS A 651 12.75 -13.24 40.36
N ALA A 652 13.45 -12.45 39.53
CA ALA A 652 14.17 -11.25 39.95
C ALA A 652 13.32 -9.97 39.93
N HIS A 653 12.39 -9.85 38.98
CA HIS A 653 11.53 -8.68 38.73
C HIS A 653 10.09 -9.13 38.39
N PRO A 654 9.39 -9.85 39.30
CA PRO A 654 8.08 -10.46 39.03
C PRO A 654 6.94 -9.47 38.74
N GLU A 655 7.16 -8.18 38.96
CA GLU A 655 6.25 -7.07 38.62
C GLU A 655 6.35 -6.61 37.15
N ILE A 656 7.42 -6.95 36.44
CA ILE A 656 7.70 -6.45 35.09
C ILE A 656 6.95 -7.26 34.03
N SER A 657 6.21 -6.55 33.17
CA SER A 657 5.67 -7.12 31.93
C SER A 657 6.80 -7.29 30.91
N VAL A 658 6.81 -8.39 30.16
CA VAL A 658 7.84 -8.67 29.15
C VAL A 658 7.19 -8.93 27.80
N GLU A 659 7.45 -8.06 26.83
CA GLU A 659 7.05 -8.24 25.44
C GLU A 659 8.27 -8.71 24.61
N THR A 660 8.07 -9.55 23.60
CA THR A 660 9.15 -10.01 22.73
C THR A 660 8.77 -9.90 21.26
N VAL A 661 9.52 -9.08 20.52
CA VAL A 661 9.32 -8.87 19.08
C VAL A 661 10.46 -9.53 18.31
N HIS A 662 10.13 -10.46 17.42
CA HIS A 662 11.11 -11.12 16.56
C HIS A 662 11.32 -10.29 15.28
N SER A 663 12.44 -9.55 15.20
CA SER A 663 12.73 -8.72 14.01
C SER A 663 12.92 -9.51 12.72
N LEU A 664 13.31 -10.78 12.85
CA LEU A 664 13.80 -11.66 11.78
C LEU A 664 15.04 -11.12 11.02
N HIS A 665 15.63 -10.00 11.45
CA HIS A 665 16.75 -9.36 10.76
C HIS A 665 18.07 -10.17 10.91
N PRO A 666 18.74 -10.58 9.80
CA PRO A 666 19.92 -11.47 9.83
C PRO A 666 21.22 -10.89 10.43
N ARG A 667 21.20 -9.65 10.92
CA ARG A 667 22.37 -8.96 11.50
C ARG A 667 22.21 -8.58 12.98
N GLY A 668 20.99 -8.61 13.52
CA GLY A 668 20.73 -8.27 14.93
C GLY A 668 21.06 -9.41 15.90
N TYR A 669 21.32 -9.05 17.16
CA TYR A 669 21.31 -9.97 18.31
C TYR A 669 20.12 -9.64 19.22
N ALA A 670 20.19 -8.53 19.98
CA ALA A 670 19.05 -8.04 20.75
C ALA A 670 19.08 -6.52 20.93
N VAL A 671 17.90 -5.90 21.01
CA VAL A 671 17.68 -4.52 21.46
C VAL A 671 16.60 -4.55 22.52
N LEU A 672 16.86 -3.97 23.69
CA LEU A 672 15.95 -3.93 24.83
C LEU A 672 15.53 -2.48 25.08
N GLY A 673 14.25 -2.26 25.37
CA GLY A 673 13.73 -1.03 25.95
C GLY A 673 13.08 -1.33 27.30
N VAL A 674 13.34 -0.50 28.30
CA VAL A 674 12.55 -0.45 29.54
C VAL A 674 11.83 0.89 29.60
N GLU A 675 10.52 0.84 29.84
CA GLU A 675 9.70 2.00 30.16
C GLU A 675 9.68 2.20 31.67
#